data_AF-A0A3N5HAD1-F1
#
_entry.id   AF-A0A3N5HAD1-F1
#
_cell.length_a   1.000
_cell.length_b   1.000
_cell.length_c   1.000
_cell.angle_alpha   90.00
_cell.angle_beta   90.00
_cell.angle_gamma   90.00
#
_symmetry.space_group_name_H-M   'P 1'
#
loop_
_entity.id
_entity.type
_entity.pdbx_description
1 polymer ?
#
loop_
_entity_poly.entity_id
_entity_poly.type
_entity_poly.pdbx_seq_one_letter_code
_entity_poly.pdbx_strand_id
1 'polypeptide(L)'
;MLAVVLAATGCEGTLTGKPGDGDTPGGGTPETPEVPLTPWEAVAPPVYLAKVKSLLTGLPPTPAELAAVTADPAALEGLVDGWLASPEGQAKLRLFFVQAFQQTQITKAELVDQIGNGDSLDGNGTAQAALVANIKESVARTALVWTASGRPFNELARTRKLQLTTALMSYLAFIDARGVTDRGSVNDRYYLSLPAAERPDAGFTVRLGVPTGTVDPTNLETQAWGVQPATADAGTFPSCPTAPNSTTRALKPRGQFSRDLFNLLLGRVPDDPTYTGSGTLPCRAFNTAPQFLDTDFTDWREVTMRAPGTGESPTVFWDLATLRNRNEVVVTLPRAGFFTTPAFFANWQTNGSNQHRVSMNQTLIVALGKSFDGNGSTVPISENGLDEEHASDPACYACHRTLDPMRQFFRQSLTIQYGLQTDAGVVAQNGEFAFEGVTATGAGRGVLDLADQLATHPRFATAWAQKLCTWADSAPCSEDDPEFLRVAKAFRDSGHDFRVLAREMLSSPLVTGTAATKTFTDRGYVVSIARADHLCAALANRLGLQNACQVNGTARSLSNTLPADAYSRGAEAPVLTADTSLFFRSITENLCRTLADQVVDLGTTPRFSSKTPAGAVDDMVRSVMALVDGDARQSGATTILNEHYAAAVKAGATARDALKSTFVLACSSPTAVSVGL
;
A
#
# COMPACT_ATOMS: atom_id res chain seq x y z
N MET A 1 -29.36 -23.19 -19.07
CA MET A 1 -29.73 -23.05 -20.50
C MET A 1 -30.72 -21.91 -20.63
N LEU A 2 -30.25 -20.72 -20.99
CA LEU A 2 -31.07 -19.66 -21.57
C LEU A 2 -30.10 -18.75 -22.33
N ALA A 3 -30.18 -18.77 -23.64
CA ALA A 3 -29.30 -18.04 -24.55
C ALA A 3 -29.84 -16.61 -24.74
N VAL A 4 -28.97 -15.61 -24.59
CA VAL A 4 -29.27 -14.21 -24.92
C VAL A 4 -28.62 -13.92 -26.26
N VAL A 5 -29.46 -13.55 -27.23
CA VAL A 5 -29.08 -13.10 -28.57
C VAL A 5 -28.67 -11.62 -28.48
N LEU A 6 -27.41 -11.31 -28.78
CA LEU A 6 -26.95 -9.95 -29.06
C LEU A 6 -27.10 -9.67 -30.55
N ALA A 7 -27.91 -8.67 -30.90
CA ALA A 7 -27.94 -8.10 -32.24
C ALA A 7 -26.80 -7.09 -32.38
N ALA A 8 -25.85 -7.37 -33.27
CA ALA A 8 -24.83 -6.44 -33.73
C ALA A 8 -25.33 -5.70 -34.97
N THR A 9 -25.46 -4.38 -34.91
CA THR A 9 -25.60 -3.53 -36.10
C THR A 9 -24.20 -3.14 -36.58
N GLY A 10 -23.76 -3.79 -37.65
CA GLY A 10 -22.49 -3.51 -38.33
C GLY A 10 -22.55 -2.24 -39.18
N CYS A 11 -21.43 -1.52 -39.23
CA CYS A 11 -21.14 -0.55 -40.29
C CYS A 11 -20.58 -1.31 -41.49
N GLU A 12 -21.23 -1.21 -42.65
CA GLU A 12 -20.72 -1.69 -43.93
C GLU A 12 -19.71 -0.69 -44.50
N GLY A 13 -18.45 -1.10 -44.61
CA GLY A 13 -17.42 -0.44 -45.41
C GLY A 13 -16.95 -1.39 -46.51
N THR A 14 -17.25 -1.07 -47.76
CA THR A 14 -16.97 -1.91 -48.93
C THR A 14 -15.48 -1.88 -49.28
N LEU A 15 -14.80 -3.02 -49.18
CA LEU A 15 -13.43 -3.18 -49.70
C LEU A 15 -13.48 -3.54 -51.19
N THR A 16 -12.90 -2.68 -52.03
CA THR A 16 -12.69 -2.98 -53.46
C THR A 16 -11.19 -3.16 -53.71
N GLY A 17 -10.74 -4.41 -53.83
CA GLY A 17 -9.37 -4.75 -54.20
C GLY A 17 -9.37 -5.95 -55.14
N LYS A 18 -8.94 -5.74 -56.40
CA LYS A 18 -8.72 -6.81 -57.40
C LYS A 18 -7.50 -7.67 -57.03
N PRO A 19 -7.48 -8.97 -57.38
CA PRO A 19 -6.31 -9.83 -57.20
C PRO A 19 -5.43 -9.93 -58.46
N GLY A 20 -4.11 -10.11 -58.27
CA GLY A 20 -3.07 -10.42 -59.27
C GLY A 20 -2.09 -9.26 -59.47
N ASP A 21 -0.76 -9.41 -59.45
CA ASP A 21 0.10 -10.57 -59.71
C ASP A 21 1.35 -10.57 -58.81
N GLY A 22 1.96 -11.75 -58.65
CA GLY A 22 3.14 -11.96 -57.82
C GLY A 22 4.42 -11.48 -58.46
N ASP A 23 5.25 -10.80 -57.66
CA ASP A 23 6.68 -10.62 -57.91
C ASP A 23 7.47 -10.93 -56.64
N THR A 24 8.68 -11.42 -56.86
CA THR A 24 9.59 -12.06 -55.89
C THR A 24 10.13 -11.05 -54.85
N PRO A 25 10.39 -11.44 -53.57
CA PRO A 25 10.84 -10.49 -52.56
C PRO A 25 12.29 -10.06 -52.82
N GLY A 26 12.48 -8.78 -53.15
CA GLY A 26 13.79 -8.13 -53.12
C GLY A 26 14.25 -7.94 -51.67
N GLY A 27 15.45 -8.45 -51.35
CA GLY A 27 16.10 -8.26 -50.06
C GLY A 27 16.54 -6.81 -49.87
N GLY A 28 15.68 -5.99 -49.26
CA GLY A 28 16.05 -4.74 -48.63
C GLY A 28 15.84 -4.87 -47.12
N THR A 29 16.87 -4.61 -46.33
CA THR A 29 16.70 -4.30 -44.90
C THR A 29 15.65 -3.19 -44.78
N PRO A 30 14.59 -3.35 -43.99
CA PRO A 30 13.64 -2.27 -43.75
C PRO A 30 14.40 -1.10 -43.13
N GLU A 31 14.47 0.03 -43.82
CA GLU A 31 14.85 1.28 -43.17
C GLU A 31 13.87 1.53 -42.03
N THR A 32 14.41 1.88 -40.86
CA THR A 32 13.62 2.27 -39.71
C THR A 32 12.72 3.42 -40.14
N PRO A 33 11.39 3.35 -39.96
CA PRO A 33 10.54 4.47 -40.33
C PRO A 33 11.02 5.72 -39.61
N GLU A 34 11.42 6.74 -40.36
CA GLU A 34 11.74 8.05 -39.82
C GLU A 34 10.45 8.58 -39.19
N VAL A 35 10.32 8.44 -37.87
CA VAL A 35 9.22 9.05 -37.12
C VAL A 35 9.40 10.56 -37.29
N PRO A 36 8.45 11.28 -37.89
CA PRO A 36 8.57 12.72 -38.01
C PRO A 36 8.77 13.31 -36.61
N LEU A 37 9.90 13.97 -36.38
CA LEU A 37 10.14 14.74 -35.17
C LEU A 37 9.16 15.93 -35.18
N THR A 38 7.96 15.74 -34.64
CA THR A 38 7.09 16.86 -34.29
C THR A 38 7.89 17.78 -33.36
N PRO A 39 8.05 19.06 -33.70
CA PRO A 39 8.71 20.01 -32.81
C PRO A 39 8.03 19.95 -31.45
N TRP A 40 8.83 19.90 -30.39
CA TRP A 40 8.31 19.98 -29.04
C TRP A 40 7.45 21.25 -28.89
N GLU A 41 6.31 21.15 -28.21
CA GLU A 41 5.44 22.29 -27.89
C GLU A 41 5.23 22.39 -26.38
N ALA A 42 5.23 23.63 -25.87
CA ALA A 42 5.05 23.91 -24.46
C ALA A 42 3.64 23.63 -24.03
N VAL A 43 3.52 22.82 -22.98
CA VAL A 43 2.22 22.54 -22.39
C VAL A 43 1.71 23.80 -21.69
N ALA A 44 0.48 24.19 -22.03
CA ALA A 44 -0.14 25.41 -21.52
C ALA A 44 -0.53 25.29 -20.02
N PRO A 45 -0.56 26.40 -19.28
CA PRO A 45 -0.91 26.43 -17.86
C PRO A 45 -2.15 25.64 -17.43
N PRO A 46 -3.31 25.72 -18.10
CA PRO A 46 -4.51 24.98 -17.69
C PRO A 46 -4.29 23.46 -17.63
N VAL A 47 -3.40 22.93 -18.47
CA VAL A 47 -3.17 21.50 -18.63
C VAL A 47 -2.29 20.95 -17.51
N TYR A 48 -1.06 21.47 -17.37
CA TYR A 48 -0.15 20.95 -16.36
C TYR A 48 -0.62 21.29 -14.94
N LEU A 49 -1.31 22.41 -14.75
CA LEU A 49 -1.89 22.78 -13.45
C LEU A 49 -2.95 21.77 -13.01
N ALA A 50 -3.85 21.38 -13.93
CA ALA A 50 -4.86 20.37 -13.65
C ALA A 50 -4.23 19.01 -13.34
N LYS A 51 -3.20 18.60 -14.09
CA LYS A 51 -2.44 17.37 -13.83
C LYS A 51 -1.85 17.38 -12.42
N VAL A 52 -1.03 18.38 -12.10
CA VAL A 52 -0.30 18.46 -10.82
C VAL A 52 -1.26 18.53 -9.63
N LYS A 53 -2.29 19.39 -9.70
CA LYS A 53 -3.26 19.49 -8.61
C LYS A 53 -4.08 18.21 -8.44
N SER A 54 -4.48 17.56 -9.54
CA SER A 54 -5.21 16.30 -9.48
C SER A 54 -4.36 15.16 -8.92
N LEU A 55 -3.06 15.09 -9.25
CA LEU A 55 -2.13 14.14 -8.66
C LEU A 55 -2.04 14.32 -7.14
N LEU A 56 -1.88 15.56 -6.67
CA LEU A 56 -1.67 15.89 -5.27
C LEU A 56 -2.94 15.85 -4.42
N THR A 57 -4.09 16.24 -4.96
CA THR A 57 -5.30 16.45 -4.16
C THR A 57 -6.53 15.75 -4.72
N GLY A 58 -6.50 15.28 -5.97
CA GLY A 58 -7.69 14.81 -6.68
C GLY A 58 -8.70 15.91 -7.03
N LEU A 59 -8.46 17.16 -6.65
CA LEU A 59 -9.34 18.31 -6.90
C LEU A 59 -8.96 19.05 -8.20
N PRO A 60 -9.92 19.75 -8.83
CA PRO A 60 -9.65 20.64 -9.96
C PRO A 60 -8.94 21.94 -9.51
N PRO A 61 -8.21 22.61 -10.41
CA PRO A 61 -7.72 23.97 -10.18
C PRO A 61 -8.88 24.95 -9.93
N THR A 62 -8.61 25.98 -9.14
CA THR A 62 -9.47 27.14 -8.98
C THR A 62 -9.09 28.21 -10.01
N PRO A 63 -10.02 29.13 -10.36
CA PRO A 63 -9.69 30.23 -11.27
C PRO A 63 -8.54 31.12 -10.77
N ALA A 64 -8.40 31.29 -9.45
CA ALA A 64 -7.32 32.07 -8.86
C ALA A 64 -5.95 31.38 -9.01
N GLU A 65 -5.89 30.06 -8.80
CA GLU A 65 -4.67 29.28 -9.04
C GLU A 65 -4.26 29.32 -10.53
N LEU A 66 -5.24 29.17 -11.44
CA LEU A 66 -4.96 29.27 -12.89
C LEU A 66 -4.45 30.66 -13.27
N ALA A 67 -5.09 31.72 -12.78
CA ALA A 67 -4.66 33.09 -13.04
C ALA A 67 -3.23 33.34 -12.53
N ALA A 68 -2.90 32.86 -11.33
CA ALA A 68 -1.57 33.00 -10.75
C ALA A 68 -0.49 32.32 -11.61
N VAL A 69 -0.72 31.06 -12.00
CA VAL A 69 0.26 30.28 -12.78
C VAL A 69 0.35 30.75 -14.23
N THR A 70 -0.74 31.29 -14.79
CA THR A 70 -0.72 31.91 -16.13
C THR A 70 0.09 33.20 -16.13
N ALA A 71 0.01 33.98 -15.05
CA ALA A 71 0.79 35.21 -14.90
C ALA A 71 2.27 34.94 -14.61
N ASP A 72 2.55 33.92 -13.80
CA ASP A 72 3.90 33.50 -13.41
C ASP A 72 3.95 31.98 -13.19
N PRO A 73 4.54 31.19 -14.10
CA PRO A 73 4.69 29.75 -13.93
C PRO A 73 5.41 29.34 -12.63
N ALA A 74 6.28 30.19 -12.07
CA ALA A 74 6.97 29.91 -10.81
C ALA A 74 6.02 29.88 -9.60
N ALA A 75 4.82 30.48 -9.71
CA ALA A 75 3.80 30.40 -8.68
C ALA A 75 3.35 28.96 -8.37
N LEU A 76 3.56 28.01 -9.30
CA LEU A 76 3.24 26.60 -9.11
C LEU A 76 3.95 25.99 -7.90
N GLU A 77 5.18 26.41 -7.59
CA GLU A 77 5.94 25.88 -6.46
C GLU A 77 5.23 26.10 -5.12
N GLY A 78 4.77 27.33 -4.87
CA GLY A 78 4.04 27.67 -3.65
C GLY A 78 2.67 26.99 -3.58
N LEU A 79 2.03 26.75 -4.72
CA LEU A 79 0.79 25.97 -4.79
C LEU A 79 1.01 24.50 -4.44
N VAL A 80 2.10 23.89 -4.96
CA VAL A 80 2.47 22.51 -4.63
C VAL A 80 2.70 22.35 -3.13
N ASP A 81 3.39 23.29 -2.47
CA ASP A 81 3.55 23.26 -1.01
C ASP A 81 2.20 23.31 -0.28
N GLY A 82 1.33 24.24 -0.69
CA GLY A 82 0.01 24.41 -0.09
C GLY A 82 -0.86 23.15 -0.24
N TRP A 83 -0.83 22.53 -1.42
CA TRP A 83 -1.56 21.29 -1.69
C TRP A 83 -0.97 20.11 -0.92
N LEU A 84 0.36 19.97 -0.84
CA LEU A 84 1.00 18.93 -0.04
C LEU A 84 0.60 19.01 1.43
N ALA A 85 0.41 20.22 1.97
CA ALA A 85 -0.03 20.45 3.34
C ALA A 85 -1.54 20.25 3.57
N SER A 86 -2.35 20.15 2.50
CA SER A 86 -3.80 20.00 2.62
C SER A 86 -4.19 18.58 3.10
N PRO A 87 -5.38 18.39 3.68
CA PRO A 87 -5.87 17.06 4.06
C PRO A 87 -5.87 16.06 2.89
N GLU A 88 -6.25 16.52 1.69
CA GLU A 88 -6.24 15.73 0.46
C GLU A 88 -4.81 15.40 0.02
N GLY A 89 -3.90 16.37 0.10
CA GLY A 89 -2.47 16.19 -0.12
C GLY A 89 -1.86 15.11 0.77
N GLN A 90 -2.11 15.21 2.07
CA GLN A 90 -1.64 14.24 3.06
C GLN A 90 -2.22 12.84 2.80
N ALA A 91 -3.47 12.74 2.33
CA ALA A 91 -4.07 11.46 1.96
C ALA A 91 -3.42 10.84 0.71
N LYS A 92 -3.19 11.62 -0.35
CA LYS A 92 -2.51 11.14 -1.56
C LYS A 92 -1.07 10.76 -1.29
N LEU A 93 -0.36 11.58 -0.51
CA LEU A 93 1.02 11.32 -0.13
C LEU A 93 1.14 10.08 0.78
N ARG A 94 0.14 9.81 1.64
CA ARG A 94 0.08 8.54 2.40
C ARG A 94 0.10 7.35 1.45
N LEU A 95 -0.79 7.34 0.46
CA LEU A 95 -0.90 6.23 -0.50
C LEU A 95 0.37 6.06 -1.32
N PHE A 96 0.96 7.17 -1.78
CA PHE A 96 2.28 7.16 -2.43
C PHE A 96 3.32 6.47 -1.53
N PHE A 97 3.42 6.82 -0.26
CA PHE A 97 4.40 6.20 0.64
C PHE A 97 4.13 4.72 0.88
N VAL A 98 2.88 4.28 1.08
CA VAL A 98 2.60 2.84 1.24
C VAL A 98 3.07 2.06 -0.01
N GLN A 99 2.85 2.61 -1.22
CA GLN A 99 3.32 2.02 -2.48
C GLN A 99 4.85 2.09 -2.63
N ALA A 100 5.47 3.24 -2.37
CA ALA A 100 6.91 3.45 -2.52
C ALA A 100 7.74 2.59 -1.56
N PHE A 101 7.24 2.36 -0.34
CA PHE A 101 7.82 1.41 0.62
C PHE A 101 7.41 -0.05 0.34
N GLN A 102 6.59 -0.31 -0.68
CA GLN A 102 6.12 -1.63 -1.09
C GLN A 102 5.42 -2.39 0.06
N GLN A 103 4.48 -1.73 0.74
CA GLN A 103 3.72 -2.28 1.87
C GLN A 103 2.23 -2.45 1.58
N THR A 104 1.81 -2.49 0.31
CA THR A 104 0.40 -2.50 -0.11
C THR A 104 -0.18 -3.90 -0.35
N GLN A 105 0.60 -4.83 -0.90
CA GLN A 105 0.11 -6.10 -1.50
C GLN A 105 -0.02 -7.27 -0.50
N ILE A 106 -0.54 -7.02 0.69
CA ILE A 106 -0.71 -8.05 1.73
C ILE A 106 -2.15 -8.18 2.20
N THR A 107 -2.52 -9.38 2.61
CA THR A 107 -3.70 -9.70 3.39
C THR A 107 -3.28 -10.40 4.69
N LYS A 108 -4.23 -10.95 5.44
CA LYS A 108 -3.90 -11.77 6.62
C LYS A 108 -3.17 -13.07 6.26
N ALA A 109 -3.32 -13.57 5.03
CA ALA A 109 -2.72 -14.83 4.59
C ALA A 109 -1.20 -14.74 4.50
N GLU A 110 -0.65 -13.58 4.15
CA GLU A 110 0.79 -13.37 3.99
C GLU A 110 1.52 -13.16 5.33
N LEU A 111 0.80 -13.06 6.45
CA LEU A 111 1.37 -12.87 7.79
C LEU A 111 1.74 -14.19 8.49
N VAL A 112 1.38 -15.34 7.91
CA VAL A 112 1.51 -16.67 8.55
C VAL A 112 2.94 -17.04 8.93
N ASP A 113 3.93 -16.69 8.12
CA ASP A 113 5.35 -17.03 8.38
C ASP A 113 5.87 -16.33 9.63
N GLN A 114 5.48 -15.07 9.82
CA GLN A 114 5.86 -14.27 10.99
C GLN A 114 5.16 -14.74 12.27
N ILE A 115 4.02 -15.40 12.13
CA ILE A 115 3.30 -16.00 13.25
C ILE A 115 3.92 -17.36 13.56
N GLY A 116 4.27 -18.17 12.55
CA GLY A 116 4.91 -19.47 12.68
C GLY A 116 3.93 -20.66 12.68
N ASN A 117 4.46 -21.86 12.47
CA ASN A 117 3.72 -23.14 12.45
C ASN A 117 2.52 -23.20 11.46
N GLY A 118 2.50 -22.35 10.42
CA GLY A 118 1.38 -22.22 9.49
C GLY A 118 0.12 -21.62 10.11
N ASP A 119 0.22 -21.03 11.30
CA ASP A 119 -0.90 -20.40 12.00
C ASP A 119 -1.32 -19.08 11.35
N SER A 120 -2.60 -18.73 11.45
CA SER A 120 -3.17 -17.52 10.85
C SER A 120 -3.74 -16.56 11.89
N LEU A 121 -3.93 -15.30 11.50
CA LEU A 121 -4.70 -14.34 12.29
C LEU A 121 -6.20 -14.62 12.14
N ASP A 122 -6.84 -15.01 13.23
CA ASP A 122 -8.28 -15.26 13.31
C ASP A 122 -8.96 -14.28 14.27
N GLY A 123 -10.21 -13.91 13.96
CA GLY A 123 -10.81 -12.76 14.61
C GLY A 123 -12.16 -12.36 14.02
N ASN A 124 -12.69 -11.29 14.57
CA ASN A 124 -13.73 -10.48 13.96
C ASN A 124 -13.19 -9.86 12.65
N GLY A 125 -13.92 -10.03 11.55
CA GLY A 125 -13.47 -9.59 10.22
C GLY A 125 -13.14 -8.11 10.12
N THR A 126 -13.88 -7.25 10.84
CA THR A 126 -13.62 -5.81 10.87
C THR A 126 -12.33 -5.49 11.63
N ALA A 127 -12.12 -6.10 12.80
CA ALA A 127 -10.90 -5.92 13.58
C ALA A 127 -9.66 -6.43 12.83
N GLN A 128 -9.77 -7.58 12.15
CA GLN A 128 -8.71 -8.12 11.30
C GLN A 128 -8.37 -7.16 10.14
N ALA A 129 -9.37 -6.65 9.44
CA ALA A 129 -9.17 -5.70 8.35
C ALA A 129 -8.52 -4.41 8.84
N ALA A 130 -8.94 -3.89 9.99
CA ALA A 130 -8.36 -2.71 10.62
C ALA A 130 -6.89 -2.92 11.03
N LEU A 131 -6.55 -4.07 11.62
CA LEU A 131 -5.16 -4.40 11.97
C LEU A 131 -4.28 -4.51 10.72
N VAL A 132 -4.75 -5.20 9.68
CA VAL A 132 -4.00 -5.31 8.42
C VAL A 132 -3.78 -3.92 7.81
N ALA A 133 -4.77 -3.03 7.85
CA ALA A 133 -4.60 -1.64 7.43
C ALA A 133 -3.53 -0.90 8.27
N ASN A 134 -3.54 -1.06 9.60
CA ASN A 134 -2.50 -0.48 10.47
C ASN A 134 -1.09 -1.01 10.10
N ILE A 135 -0.96 -2.32 9.85
CA ILE A 135 0.31 -2.94 9.45
C ILE A 135 0.85 -2.28 8.17
N LYS A 136 0.00 -2.06 7.16
CA LYS A 136 0.40 -1.41 5.89
C LYS A 136 0.79 0.07 6.05
N GLU A 137 0.10 0.80 6.92
CA GLU A 137 0.19 2.27 6.96
C GLU A 137 1.27 2.83 7.89
N SER A 138 1.83 2.03 8.79
CA SER A 138 2.74 2.53 9.85
C SER A 138 3.91 3.35 9.31
N VAL A 139 4.65 2.83 8.33
CA VAL A 139 5.81 3.54 7.76
C VAL A 139 5.36 4.77 6.98
N ALA A 140 4.29 4.66 6.18
CA ALA A 140 3.76 5.78 5.41
C ALA A 140 3.31 6.95 6.30
N ARG A 141 2.65 6.66 7.42
CA ARG A 141 2.27 7.68 8.42
C ARG A 141 3.49 8.29 9.10
N THR A 142 4.53 7.50 9.36
CA THR A 142 5.81 8.00 9.86
C THR A 142 6.44 8.98 8.86
N ALA A 143 6.51 8.58 7.60
CA ALA A 143 7.04 9.38 6.50
C ALA A 143 6.28 10.70 6.31
N LEU A 144 4.95 10.72 6.46
CA LEU A 144 4.15 11.94 6.45
C LEU A 144 4.52 12.90 7.58
N VAL A 145 4.55 12.42 8.82
CA VAL A 145 4.90 13.25 10.00
C VAL A 145 6.31 13.82 9.84
N TRP A 146 7.24 13.03 9.31
CA TRP A 146 8.63 13.45 9.08
C TRP A 146 8.74 14.47 7.95
N THR A 147 8.01 14.26 6.85
CA THR A 147 7.93 15.22 5.74
C THR A 147 7.39 16.55 6.24
N ALA A 148 6.30 16.55 7.01
CA ALA A 148 5.70 17.76 7.56
C ALA A 148 6.64 18.50 8.54
N SER A 149 7.50 17.77 9.25
CA SER A 149 8.48 18.33 10.19
C SER A 149 9.85 18.63 9.58
N GLY A 150 10.05 18.42 8.27
CA GLY A 150 11.32 18.67 7.58
C GLY A 150 12.46 17.77 8.06
N ARG A 151 12.15 16.58 8.58
CA ARG A 151 13.18 15.61 9.01
C ARG A 151 13.85 14.99 7.79
N PRO A 152 15.17 14.70 7.84
CA PRO A 152 15.87 14.01 6.78
C PRO A 152 15.19 12.68 6.44
N PHE A 153 14.71 12.56 5.21
CA PHE A 153 13.87 11.44 4.79
C PHE A 153 14.65 10.12 4.70
N ASN A 154 15.96 10.18 4.42
CA ASN A 154 16.87 9.03 4.40
C ASN A 154 17.02 8.35 5.77
N GLU A 155 16.84 9.09 6.87
CA GLU A 155 16.90 8.54 8.23
C GLU A 155 15.71 7.62 8.56
N LEU A 156 14.68 7.55 7.71
CA LEU A 156 13.62 6.53 7.81
C LEU A 156 14.16 5.11 7.67
N ALA A 157 15.32 4.89 7.05
CA ALA A 157 15.95 3.56 7.02
C ALA A 157 16.50 3.15 8.41
N ARG A 158 16.93 4.12 9.24
CA ARG A 158 17.55 3.91 10.55
C ARG A 158 16.59 4.00 11.73
N THR A 159 15.44 4.64 11.53
CA THR A 159 14.53 4.93 12.63
C THR A 159 14.04 3.67 13.33
N ARG A 160 14.00 3.71 14.66
CA ARG A 160 13.23 2.77 15.48
C ARG A 160 11.93 3.38 16.00
N LYS A 161 11.64 4.62 15.57
CA LYS A 161 10.45 5.37 15.91
C LYS A 161 9.51 5.34 14.71
N LEU A 162 8.37 4.68 14.87
CA LEU A 162 7.31 4.60 13.87
C LEU A 162 6.00 5.08 14.45
N GLN A 163 5.11 5.57 13.59
CA GLN A 163 3.71 5.75 13.91
C GLN A 163 3.07 4.38 14.11
N LEU A 164 2.59 4.08 15.31
CA LEU A 164 1.90 2.84 15.66
C LEU A 164 0.58 3.15 16.36
N THR A 165 -0.39 2.27 16.19
CA THR A 165 -1.64 2.22 16.97
C THR A 165 -1.47 1.26 18.15
N THR A 166 -2.37 1.29 19.13
CA THR A 166 -2.38 0.31 20.22
C THR A 166 -2.47 -1.13 19.70
N ALA A 167 -3.33 -1.37 18.70
CA ALA A 167 -3.48 -2.68 18.09
C ALA A 167 -2.19 -3.17 17.40
N LEU A 168 -1.48 -2.28 16.70
CA LEU A 168 -0.21 -2.63 16.05
C LEU A 168 0.93 -2.84 17.07
N MET A 169 0.97 -2.05 18.15
CA MET A 169 1.92 -2.27 19.26
C MET A 169 1.72 -3.66 19.88
N SER A 170 0.46 -4.04 20.13
CA SER A 170 0.08 -5.37 20.60
C SER A 170 0.53 -6.45 19.62
N TYR A 171 0.27 -6.28 18.31
CA TYR A 171 0.70 -7.25 17.29
C TYR A 171 2.23 -7.44 17.24
N LEU A 172 3.01 -6.37 17.31
CA LEU A 172 4.48 -6.44 17.33
C LEU A 172 5.00 -7.19 18.57
N ALA A 173 4.41 -6.94 19.74
CA ALA A 173 4.74 -7.66 20.97
C ALA A 173 4.30 -9.13 20.91
N PHE A 174 3.19 -9.44 20.23
CA PHE A 174 2.70 -10.80 20.03
C PHE A 174 3.65 -11.65 19.16
N ILE A 175 4.06 -11.15 17.99
CA ILE A 175 4.98 -11.89 17.11
C ILE A 175 6.37 -12.02 17.74
N ASP A 176 6.78 -11.05 18.57
CA ASP A 176 7.98 -11.18 19.39
C ASP A 176 7.82 -12.33 20.42
N ALA A 177 6.71 -12.35 21.18
CA ALA A 177 6.44 -13.40 22.18
C ALA A 177 6.39 -14.83 21.60
N ARG A 178 6.01 -15.00 20.34
CA ARG A 178 5.95 -16.30 19.65
C ARG A 178 7.32 -16.96 19.46
N GLY A 179 8.37 -16.19 19.15
CA GLY A 179 9.73 -16.71 18.94
C GLY A 179 9.84 -17.85 17.93
N VAL A 180 9.74 -17.54 16.62
CA VAL A 180 9.73 -18.56 15.55
C VAL A 180 11.14 -18.90 15.05
N THR A 181 11.48 -20.18 15.08
CA THR A 181 12.78 -20.72 14.61
C THR A 181 12.85 -20.87 13.08
N ASP A 182 14.05 -21.14 12.53
CA ASP A 182 14.22 -21.44 11.09
C ASP A 182 13.36 -22.62 10.60
N ARG A 183 13.05 -23.59 11.48
CA ARG A 183 12.18 -24.74 11.16
C ARG A 183 10.69 -24.43 11.26
N GLY A 184 10.31 -23.18 11.55
CA GLY A 184 8.91 -22.79 11.79
C GLY A 184 8.37 -23.21 13.15
N SER A 185 9.17 -23.88 13.99
CA SER A 185 8.80 -24.21 15.37
C SER A 185 8.70 -22.96 16.23
N VAL A 186 7.73 -22.93 17.14
CA VAL A 186 7.37 -21.79 17.99
C VAL A 186 7.94 -21.99 19.39
N ASN A 187 8.70 -21.02 19.88
CA ASN A 187 9.18 -20.93 21.25
C ASN A 187 8.37 -19.86 21.99
N ASP A 188 7.10 -20.16 22.29
CA ASP A 188 6.20 -19.24 22.98
C ASP A 188 6.77 -18.88 24.36
N ARG A 189 7.19 -17.62 24.52
CA ARG A 189 7.95 -17.19 25.69
C ARG A 189 7.12 -17.22 26.97
N TYR A 190 5.83 -16.92 26.89
CA TYR A 190 4.96 -17.02 28.05
C TYR A 190 4.86 -18.48 28.49
N TYR A 191 4.54 -19.37 27.55
CA TYR A 191 4.45 -20.81 27.83
C TYR A 191 5.74 -21.39 28.40
N LEU A 192 6.89 -20.97 27.85
CA LEU A 192 8.20 -21.43 28.31
C LEU A 192 8.63 -20.81 29.64
N SER A 193 8.13 -19.63 30.00
CA SER A 193 8.40 -18.97 31.29
C SER A 193 7.73 -19.68 32.48
N LEU A 194 6.66 -20.43 32.23
CA LEU A 194 5.97 -21.22 33.26
C LEU A 194 6.81 -22.45 33.68
N PRO A 195 6.77 -22.82 34.97
CA PRO A 195 7.28 -24.10 35.45
C PRO A 195 6.76 -25.26 34.61
N ALA A 196 7.61 -26.25 34.31
CA ALA A 196 7.25 -27.35 33.41
C ALA A 196 6.00 -28.13 33.85
N ALA A 197 5.74 -28.22 35.16
CA ALA A 197 4.57 -28.86 35.73
C ALA A 197 3.26 -28.07 35.53
N GLU A 198 3.33 -26.74 35.33
CA GLU A 198 2.18 -25.85 35.17
C GLU A 198 1.80 -25.66 33.69
N ARG A 199 2.75 -25.88 32.78
CA ARG A 199 2.55 -25.77 31.32
C ARG A 199 1.33 -26.53 30.77
N PRO A 200 0.98 -27.75 31.23
CA PRO A 200 -0.22 -28.44 30.75
C PRO A 200 -1.54 -27.73 31.08
N ASP A 201 -1.53 -26.89 32.12
CA ASP A 201 -2.70 -26.16 32.61
C ASP A 201 -2.74 -24.69 32.18
N ALA A 202 -1.64 -24.19 31.61
CA ALA A 202 -1.52 -22.84 31.06
C ALA A 202 -2.69 -22.49 30.13
N GLY A 203 -3.44 -21.46 30.51
CA GLY A 203 -4.68 -21.12 29.84
C GLY A 203 -5.22 -19.74 30.19
N PHE A 204 -6.43 -19.48 29.70
CA PHE A 204 -7.20 -18.29 30.06
C PHE A 204 -8.69 -18.62 30.10
N THR A 205 -9.46 -17.86 30.87
CA THR A 205 -10.91 -18.10 31.03
C THR A 205 -11.70 -17.03 30.28
N VAL A 206 -12.75 -17.39 29.54
CA VAL A 206 -13.71 -16.45 28.93
C VAL A 206 -15.07 -16.51 29.61
N ARG A 207 -15.83 -15.40 29.60
CA ARG A 207 -17.14 -15.30 30.26
C ARG A 207 -18.14 -14.45 29.46
N LEU A 208 -19.37 -14.97 29.33
CA LEU A 208 -20.51 -14.26 28.73
C LEU A 208 -21.06 -13.20 29.69
N GLY A 209 -21.61 -12.12 29.12
CA GLY A 209 -22.26 -11.06 29.90
C GLY A 209 -21.29 -10.10 30.61
N VAL A 210 -19.98 -10.30 30.46
CA VAL A 210 -18.94 -9.33 30.86
C VAL A 210 -18.55 -8.51 29.63
N PRO A 211 -18.51 -7.16 29.70
CA PRO A 211 -18.10 -6.33 28.57
C PRO A 211 -16.68 -6.65 28.10
N THR A 212 -16.43 -6.58 26.80
CA THR A 212 -15.07 -6.70 26.26
C THR A 212 -14.21 -5.51 26.70
N GLY A 213 -12.88 -5.68 26.70
CA GLY A 213 -11.94 -4.59 27.02
C GLY A 213 -11.81 -4.24 28.51
N THR A 214 -12.33 -5.08 29.41
CA THR A 214 -12.39 -4.87 30.87
C THR A 214 -11.35 -5.65 31.69
N VAL A 215 -10.35 -6.28 31.07
CA VAL A 215 -9.50 -7.29 31.75
C VAL A 215 -8.19 -6.69 32.25
N ASP A 216 -7.85 -7.01 33.51
CA ASP A 216 -6.58 -6.69 34.15
C ASP A 216 -5.50 -7.72 33.72
N PRO A 217 -4.35 -7.26 33.20
CA PRO A 217 -3.29 -8.13 32.66
C PRO A 217 -2.56 -8.99 33.72
N THR A 218 -2.80 -8.75 35.01
CA THR A 218 -1.98 -9.30 36.10
C THR A 218 -2.30 -10.75 36.47
N ASN A 219 -3.41 -11.34 35.99
CA ASN A 219 -3.68 -12.78 36.20
C ASN A 219 -4.60 -13.41 35.13
N LEU A 220 -3.98 -14.14 34.18
CA LEU A 220 -4.64 -14.76 33.03
C LEU A 220 -5.57 -15.94 33.38
N GLU A 221 -5.30 -16.63 34.50
CA GLU A 221 -6.01 -17.85 34.88
C GLU A 221 -7.15 -17.60 35.87
N THR A 222 -7.02 -16.59 36.74
CA THR A 222 -8.04 -16.28 37.77
C THR A 222 -9.05 -15.22 37.35
N GLN A 223 -8.77 -14.43 36.31
CA GLN A 223 -9.72 -13.46 35.75
C GLN A 223 -10.29 -13.93 34.42
N ALA A 224 -11.60 -13.69 34.22
CA ALA A 224 -12.32 -14.13 33.04
C ALA A 224 -12.47 -12.99 32.00
N TRP A 225 -12.02 -13.24 30.78
CA TRP A 225 -12.14 -12.37 29.62
C TRP A 225 -13.60 -12.26 29.18
N GLY A 226 -14.14 -11.05 29.17
CA GLY A 226 -15.51 -10.81 28.70
C GLY A 226 -15.65 -11.07 27.21
N VAL A 227 -16.69 -11.82 26.81
CA VAL A 227 -17.00 -12.08 25.40
C VAL A 227 -18.49 -11.86 25.12
N GLN A 228 -18.77 -11.29 23.95
CA GLN A 228 -20.08 -10.88 23.45
C GLN A 228 -20.29 -11.43 22.03
N PRO A 229 -20.87 -12.63 21.86
CA PRO A 229 -21.14 -13.21 20.54
C PRO A 229 -22.24 -12.43 19.80
N ALA A 230 -22.19 -12.41 18.46
CA ALA A 230 -23.18 -11.67 17.65
C ALA A 230 -24.60 -12.27 17.71
N THR A 231 -24.72 -13.58 17.89
CA THR A 231 -25.98 -14.31 18.09
C THR A 231 -26.02 -14.81 19.52
N ALA A 232 -26.45 -13.98 20.45
CA ALA A 232 -26.59 -14.38 21.84
C ALA A 232 -27.81 -15.30 22.00
N ASP A 233 -27.61 -16.62 21.99
CA ASP A 233 -28.61 -17.55 22.50
C ASP A 233 -28.60 -17.48 24.03
N ALA A 234 -29.75 -17.10 24.61
CA ALA A 234 -30.06 -16.91 26.04
C ALA A 234 -29.01 -17.39 27.08
N GLY A 235 -27.89 -16.67 27.23
CA GLY A 235 -26.89 -16.92 28.29
C GLY A 235 -25.97 -18.12 28.05
N THR A 236 -25.83 -18.60 26.81
CA THR A 236 -25.07 -19.83 26.47
C THR A 236 -24.01 -19.55 25.41
N PHE A 237 -22.90 -20.30 25.39
CA PHE A 237 -21.88 -20.14 24.35
C PHE A 237 -22.39 -20.70 23.01
N PRO A 238 -22.32 -19.94 21.90
CA PRO A 238 -22.71 -20.44 20.59
C PRO A 238 -21.93 -21.71 20.23
N SER A 239 -22.60 -22.67 19.59
CA SER A 239 -21.97 -23.91 19.12
C SER A 239 -21.34 -24.76 20.24
N CYS A 240 -21.86 -24.69 21.48
CA CYS A 240 -21.50 -25.59 22.57
C CYS A 240 -22.69 -26.43 23.08
N PRO A 241 -23.03 -27.55 22.41
CA PRO A 241 -24.16 -28.39 22.79
C PRO A 241 -23.95 -29.19 24.08
N THR A 242 -22.71 -29.34 24.55
CA THR A 242 -22.34 -30.20 25.69
C THR A 242 -22.38 -29.50 27.05
N ALA A 243 -22.47 -28.17 27.09
CA ALA A 243 -22.54 -27.38 28.33
C ALA A 243 -23.50 -26.18 28.18
N PRO A 244 -24.80 -26.42 27.88
CA PRO A 244 -25.73 -25.35 27.51
C PRO A 244 -25.92 -24.30 28.59
N ASN A 245 -25.66 -24.60 29.86
CA ASN A 245 -25.91 -23.65 30.96
C ASN A 245 -24.64 -22.93 31.47
N SER A 246 -23.47 -23.13 30.85
CA SER A 246 -22.25 -22.47 31.32
C SER A 246 -22.07 -21.08 30.71
N THR A 247 -21.87 -20.08 31.57
CA THR A 247 -21.49 -18.72 31.17
C THR A 247 -19.99 -18.48 31.20
N THR A 248 -19.21 -19.45 31.69
CA THR A 248 -17.74 -19.36 31.86
C THR A 248 -17.07 -20.56 31.20
N ARG A 249 -15.93 -20.34 30.54
CA ARG A 249 -15.18 -21.39 29.86
C ARG A 249 -13.68 -21.19 30.01
N ALA A 250 -12.99 -22.19 30.56
CA ALA A 250 -11.53 -22.22 30.60
C ALA A 250 -10.98 -22.78 29.27
N LEU A 251 -9.94 -22.16 28.74
CA LEU A 251 -9.29 -22.51 27.49
C LEU A 251 -7.85 -22.90 27.79
N LYS A 252 -7.41 -24.06 27.29
CA LYS A 252 -6.05 -24.58 27.48
C LYS A 252 -5.31 -24.79 26.14
N PRO A 253 -4.77 -23.74 25.50
CA PRO A 253 -4.19 -23.79 24.16
C PRO A 253 -3.00 -24.76 23.95
N ARG A 254 -2.43 -25.34 25.01
CA ARG A 254 -1.33 -26.34 24.97
C ARG A 254 -0.20 -26.01 23.97
N GLY A 255 0.59 -24.98 24.27
CA GLY A 255 1.73 -24.54 23.44
C GLY A 255 1.36 -23.54 22.33
N GLN A 256 0.06 -23.23 22.16
CA GLN A 256 -0.44 -22.19 21.25
C GLN A 256 -1.01 -20.97 21.98
N PHE A 257 -0.53 -20.74 23.21
CA PHE A 257 -1.09 -19.76 24.14
C PHE A 257 -1.16 -18.36 23.52
N SER A 258 -0.02 -17.83 23.03
CA SER A 258 0.04 -16.47 22.54
C SER A 258 -0.85 -16.25 21.31
N ARG A 259 -0.94 -17.25 20.43
CA ARG A 259 -1.79 -17.21 19.23
C ARG A 259 -3.26 -17.12 19.61
N ASP A 260 -3.71 -18.02 20.47
CA ASP A 260 -5.12 -18.10 20.85
C ASP A 260 -5.56 -16.88 21.67
N LEU A 261 -4.68 -16.36 22.52
CA LEU A 261 -4.94 -15.13 23.25
C LEU A 261 -4.98 -13.91 22.31
N PHE A 262 -4.05 -13.79 21.37
CA PHE A 262 -4.09 -12.68 20.40
C PHE A 262 -5.33 -12.74 19.50
N ASN A 263 -5.72 -13.93 19.06
CA ASN A 263 -6.97 -14.14 18.32
C ASN A 263 -8.19 -13.76 19.18
N LEU A 264 -8.18 -14.03 20.49
CA LEU A 264 -9.21 -13.52 21.41
C LEU A 264 -9.25 -11.99 21.43
N LEU A 265 -8.10 -11.31 21.45
CA LEU A 265 -8.06 -9.83 21.39
C LEU A 265 -8.74 -9.30 20.12
N LEU A 266 -8.58 -10.01 19.00
CA LEU A 266 -9.27 -9.73 17.74
C LEU A 266 -10.73 -10.21 17.70
N GLY A 267 -11.25 -10.83 18.75
CA GLY A 267 -12.64 -11.27 18.84
C GLY A 267 -12.89 -12.69 18.34
N ARG A 268 -11.93 -13.61 18.50
CA ARG A 268 -12.10 -15.04 18.22
C ARG A 268 -11.92 -15.86 19.50
N VAL A 269 -12.95 -16.60 19.88
CA VAL A 269 -12.81 -17.61 20.93
C VAL A 269 -12.44 -18.94 20.26
N PRO A 270 -11.32 -19.59 20.64
CA PRO A 270 -10.84 -20.82 20.02
C PRO A 270 -11.65 -22.07 20.42
N ASP A 271 -11.37 -23.19 19.73
CA ASP A 271 -11.93 -24.51 20.03
C ASP A 271 -11.47 -24.99 21.42
N ASP A 272 -12.18 -25.96 22.02
CA ASP A 272 -11.78 -26.53 23.31
C ASP A 272 -10.87 -27.74 23.08
N PRO A 273 -9.56 -27.65 23.39
CA PRO A 273 -8.66 -28.78 23.19
C PRO A 273 -8.74 -29.83 24.32
N THR A 274 -9.53 -29.60 25.38
CA THR A 274 -9.51 -30.46 26.59
C THR A 274 -10.41 -31.69 26.52
N TYR A 275 -11.29 -31.82 25.53
CA TYR A 275 -12.23 -32.96 25.43
C TYR A 275 -11.92 -33.89 24.25
N THR A 276 -10.95 -34.78 24.42
CA THR A 276 -10.66 -35.90 23.52
C THR A 276 -11.29 -37.19 24.06
N GLY A 277 -12.60 -37.38 23.86
CA GLY A 277 -13.28 -38.61 24.28
C GLY A 277 -14.79 -38.60 24.04
N SER A 278 -15.25 -39.50 23.17
CA SER A 278 -16.64 -39.70 22.68
C SER A 278 -17.07 -38.76 21.55
N GLY A 279 -17.63 -39.34 20.48
CA GLY A 279 -17.78 -38.75 19.14
C GLY A 279 -18.91 -37.72 18.99
N THR A 280 -19.12 -36.86 19.98
CA THR A 280 -19.94 -35.64 19.90
C THR A 280 -19.00 -34.44 20.02
N LEU A 281 -18.92 -33.61 18.97
CA LEU A 281 -17.98 -32.50 18.91
C LEU A 281 -18.19 -31.50 20.07
N PRO A 282 -17.13 -31.16 20.85
CA PRO A 282 -17.17 -30.16 21.92
C PRO A 282 -17.32 -28.71 21.37
N CYS A 283 -17.48 -27.73 22.27
CA CYS A 283 -17.69 -26.31 21.94
C CYS A 283 -16.78 -25.84 20.79
N ARG A 284 -17.38 -25.42 19.67
CA ARG A 284 -16.63 -24.91 18.51
C ARG A 284 -16.26 -23.45 18.67
N ALA A 285 -15.18 -23.07 18.00
CA ALA A 285 -14.68 -21.72 17.94
C ALA A 285 -15.70 -20.77 17.28
N PHE A 286 -15.93 -19.62 17.89
CA PHE A 286 -16.91 -18.62 17.45
C PHE A 286 -16.32 -17.21 17.49
N ASN A 287 -16.94 -16.29 16.73
CA ASN A 287 -16.54 -14.89 16.70
C ASN A 287 -17.36 -14.08 17.72
N THR A 288 -16.72 -13.07 18.26
CA THR A 288 -17.24 -12.16 19.28
C THR A 288 -16.77 -10.73 18.98
N ALA A 289 -17.29 -9.74 19.71
CA ALA A 289 -16.70 -8.41 19.72
C ALA A 289 -15.22 -8.48 20.15
N PRO A 290 -14.33 -7.68 19.54
CA PRO A 290 -12.92 -7.65 19.92
C PRO A 290 -12.71 -7.10 21.34
N GLN A 291 -11.57 -7.41 21.93
CA GLN A 291 -11.11 -6.78 23.19
C GLN A 291 -10.51 -5.39 22.94
N PHE A 292 -10.01 -5.15 21.73
CA PHE A 292 -9.63 -3.83 21.27
C PHE A 292 -10.87 -2.92 21.16
N LEU A 293 -10.70 -1.65 21.53
CA LEU A 293 -11.63 -0.58 21.22
C LEU A 293 -11.44 -0.16 19.75
N ASP A 294 -12.48 0.42 19.13
CA ASP A 294 -12.35 0.97 17.77
C ASP A 294 -11.24 2.04 17.69
N THR A 295 -11.03 2.78 18.78
CA THR A 295 -9.95 3.77 18.91
C THR A 295 -8.56 3.13 18.90
N ASP A 296 -8.41 1.87 19.34
CA ASP A 296 -7.11 1.18 19.38
C ASP A 296 -6.55 0.89 17.97
N PHE A 297 -7.35 1.05 16.92
CA PHE A 297 -6.94 0.93 15.51
C PHE A 297 -6.71 2.29 14.83
N THR A 298 -6.97 3.39 15.53
CA THR A 298 -6.94 4.75 14.97
C THR A 298 -6.14 5.76 15.81
N ASP A 299 -5.66 5.34 16.99
CA ASP A 299 -4.88 6.12 17.96
C ASP A 299 -3.38 6.24 17.63
N TRP A 300 -3.08 6.58 16.38
CA TRP A 300 -1.71 6.71 15.87
C TRP A 300 -0.85 7.67 16.71
N ARG A 301 0.31 7.19 17.12
CA ARG A 301 1.33 7.98 17.84
C ARG A 301 2.74 7.53 17.48
N GLU A 302 3.72 8.42 17.64
CA GLU A 302 5.13 8.04 17.48
C GLU A 302 5.54 7.13 18.64
N VAL A 303 5.96 5.91 18.32
CA VAL A 303 6.32 4.87 19.28
C VAL A 303 7.74 4.41 19.02
N THR A 304 8.55 4.36 20.07
CA THR A 304 9.91 3.83 20.01
C THR A 304 9.89 2.31 20.18
N MET A 305 10.45 1.58 19.22
CA MET A 305 10.72 0.15 19.35
C MET A 305 12.16 -0.04 19.84
N ARG A 306 12.34 -0.79 20.93
CA ARG A 306 13.69 -1.06 21.45
C ARG A 306 13.81 -2.46 22.04
N ALA A 307 15.06 -2.92 22.11
CA ALA A 307 15.40 -4.13 22.85
C ALA A 307 15.14 -3.92 24.36
N PRO A 308 14.85 -5.01 25.10
CA PRO A 308 14.84 -4.96 26.56
C PRO A 308 16.23 -4.60 27.09
N GLY A 309 16.27 -3.76 28.12
CA GLY A 309 17.46 -3.54 28.93
C GLY A 309 17.81 -4.78 29.78
N THR A 310 18.97 -4.74 30.44
CA THR A 310 19.40 -5.83 31.33
C THR A 310 18.37 -6.09 32.42
N GLY A 311 17.80 -7.30 32.46
CA GLY A 311 16.79 -7.72 33.43
C GLY A 311 15.37 -7.19 33.15
N GLU A 312 15.16 -6.49 32.03
CA GLU A 312 13.83 -6.02 31.62
C GLU A 312 13.10 -7.09 30.80
N SER A 313 11.82 -7.31 31.11
CA SER A 313 10.96 -8.17 30.30
C SER A 313 10.44 -7.45 29.05
N PRO A 314 10.27 -8.16 27.92
CA PRO A 314 9.56 -7.63 26.76
C PRO A 314 8.14 -7.16 27.09
N THR A 315 7.58 -6.32 26.22
CA THR A 315 6.21 -5.82 26.35
C THR A 315 5.20 -6.95 26.28
N VAL A 316 4.23 -6.93 27.21
CA VAL A 316 3.15 -7.90 27.28
C VAL A 316 2.05 -7.49 26.30
N PHE A 317 1.80 -8.28 25.26
CA PHE A 317 0.93 -7.88 24.16
C PHE A 317 -0.55 -7.76 24.51
N TRP A 318 -1.01 -8.43 25.57
CA TRP A 318 -2.41 -8.41 26.01
C TRP A 318 -2.72 -7.34 27.06
N ASP A 319 -1.71 -6.60 27.55
CA ASP A 319 -1.91 -5.47 28.46
C ASP A 319 -2.32 -4.20 27.68
N LEU A 320 -3.54 -4.22 27.16
CA LEU A 320 -4.08 -3.13 26.34
C LEU A 320 -4.17 -1.82 27.12
N ALA A 321 -4.45 -1.87 28.42
CA ALA A 321 -4.55 -0.68 29.27
C ALA A 321 -3.21 0.07 29.34
N THR A 322 -2.11 -0.66 29.53
CA THR A 322 -0.77 -0.07 29.51
C THR A 322 -0.40 0.38 28.11
N LEU A 323 -0.65 -0.43 27.07
CA LEU A 323 -0.29 -0.11 25.69
C LEU A 323 -0.93 1.21 25.22
N ARG A 324 -2.20 1.46 25.53
CA ARG A 324 -2.93 2.71 25.22
C ARG A 324 -2.23 3.98 25.71
N ASN A 325 -1.46 3.87 26.79
CA ASN A 325 -0.83 5.01 27.46
C ASN A 325 0.70 5.08 27.25
N ARG A 326 1.28 4.20 26.43
CA ARG A 326 2.72 4.16 26.17
C ARG A 326 3.09 4.61 24.75
N ASN A 327 4.27 5.21 24.65
CA ASN A 327 4.95 5.58 23.40
C ASN A 327 6.18 4.69 23.14
N GLU A 328 6.17 3.48 23.69
CA GLU A 328 7.27 2.53 23.57
C GLU A 328 6.76 1.10 23.51
N VAL A 329 7.40 0.29 22.68
CA VAL A 329 7.26 -1.18 22.69
C VAL A 329 8.66 -1.78 22.85
N VAL A 330 8.79 -2.62 23.87
CA VAL A 330 10.00 -3.38 24.16
C VAL A 330 9.88 -4.75 23.49
N VAL A 331 10.66 -4.98 22.44
CA VAL A 331 10.70 -6.23 21.65
C VAL A 331 12.14 -6.69 21.46
N THR A 332 12.35 -8.01 21.49
CA THR A 332 13.70 -8.56 21.24
C THR A 332 14.06 -8.59 19.76
N LEU A 333 13.05 -8.71 18.89
CA LEU A 333 13.25 -8.65 17.44
C LEU A 333 13.84 -7.29 17.05
N PRO A 334 15.00 -7.26 16.36
CA PRO A 334 15.58 -6.01 15.93
C PRO A 334 14.68 -5.36 14.87
N ARG A 335 14.22 -4.14 15.16
CA ARG A 335 13.40 -3.33 14.25
C ARG A 335 14.13 -2.03 13.93
N ALA A 336 14.26 -1.75 12.63
CA ALA A 336 14.70 -0.48 12.07
C ALA A 336 14.08 -0.27 10.68
N GLY A 337 13.63 0.95 10.45
CA GLY A 337 13.09 1.42 9.18
C GLY A 337 11.99 0.57 8.57
N PHE A 338 11.83 0.69 7.25
CA PHE A 338 10.73 0.05 6.51
C PHE A 338 10.96 -1.45 6.29
N PHE A 339 12.22 -1.88 6.15
CA PHE A 339 12.58 -3.22 5.70
C PHE A 339 12.53 -4.29 6.80
N THR A 340 12.21 -3.88 8.03
CA THR A 340 11.98 -4.79 9.16
C THR A 340 10.55 -4.75 9.67
N THR A 341 9.61 -4.12 8.94
CA THR A 341 8.21 -4.10 9.33
C THR A 341 7.49 -5.40 8.98
N PRO A 342 6.40 -5.74 9.69
CA PRO A 342 5.61 -6.90 9.31
C PRO A 342 5.03 -6.81 7.91
N ALA A 343 4.70 -5.60 7.44
CA ALA A 343 4.17 -5.43 6.09
C ALA A 343 5.20 -5.76 5.02
N PHE A 344 6.44 -5.30 5.19
CA PHE A 344 7.51 -5.57 4.24
C PHE A 344 7.85 -7.07 4.17
N PHE A 345 7.91 -7.75 5.31
CA PHE A 345 8.15 -9.20 5.37
C PHE A 345 7.00 -10.02 4.79
N ALA A 346 5.75 -9.62 5.06
CA ALA A 346 4.59 -10.28 4.47
C ALA A 346 4.54 -10.08 2.94
N ASN A 347 4.93 -8.90 2.45
CA ASN A 347 4.95 -8.65 1.02
C ASN A 347 6.09 -9.40 0.32
N TRP A 348 7.26 -9.47 0.97
CA TRP A 348 8.50 -10.01 0.42
C TRP A 348 8.99 -11.21 1.23
N GLN A 349 8.13 -12.23 1.27
CA GLN A 349 8.38 -13.49 1.97
C GLN A 349 9.68 -14.16 1.51
N THR A 350 10.35 -14.75 2.49
CA THR A 350 11.54 -15.59 2.39
C THR A 350 11.18 -17.04 2.71
N ASN A 351 12.08 -17.97 2.43
CA ASN A 351 11.92 -19.39 2.72
C ASN A 351 13.28 -20.09 2.80
N GLY A 352 13.27 -21.41 2.99
CA GLY A 352 14.49 -22.22 3.11
C GLY A 352 15.42 -22.15 1.89
N SER A 353 14.88 -21.98 0.68
CA SER A 353 15.68 -21.86 -0.54
C SER A 353 16.28 -20.46 -0.70
N ASN A 354 15.52 -19.41 -0.39
CA ASN A 354 15.95 -18.04 -0.66
C ASN A 354 16.73 -17.40 0.50
N GLN A 355 16.46 -17.78 1.74
CA GLN A 355 17.21 -17.37 2.94
C GLN A 355 17.50 -15.84 3.04
N HIS A 356 16.50 -15.01 2.75
CA HIS A 356 16.47 -13.54 2.78
C HIS A 356 17.06 -12.82 1.57
N ARG A 357 17.48 -13.52 0.50
CA ARG A 357 17.93 -12.89 -0.75
C ARG A 357 16.87 -11.93 -1.34
N VAL A 358 15.59 -12.32 -1.30
CA VAL A 358 14.48 -11.47 -1.74
C VAL A 358 14.34 -10.26 -0.84
N SER A 359 14.30 -10.47 0.47
CA SER A 359 14.14 -9.38 1.43
C SER A 359 15.27 -8.36 1.27
N MET A 360 16.50 -8.83 1.04
CA MET A 360 17.66 -7.99 0.74
C MET A 360 17.51 -7.25 -0.60
N ASN A 361 17.18 -7.94 -1.70
CA ASN A 361 17.01 -7.28 -2.99
C ASN A 361 15.92 -6.21 -2.96
N GLN A 362 14.76 -6.54 -2.39
CA GLN A 362 13.66 -5.58 -2.30
C GLN A 362 14.01 -4.40 -1.39
N THR A 363 14.86 -4.61 -0.38
CA THR A 363 15.39 -3.51 0.44
C THR A 363 16.24 -2.56 -0.40
N LEU A 364 17.10 -3.08 -1.27
CA LEU A 364 17.90 -2.28 -2.21
C LEU A 364 17.00 -1.53 -3.21
N ILE A 365 15.98 -2.18 -3.76
CA ILE A 365 15.06 -1.55 -4.71
C ILE A 365 14.25 -0.42 -4.05
N VAL A 366 13.75 -0.63 -2.83
CA VAL A 366 12.99 0.41 -2.12
C VAL A 366 13.90 1.56 -1.72
N ALA A 367 15.06 1.31 -1.13
CA ALA A 367 15.92 2.38 -0.63
C ALA A 367 16.73 3.08 -1.74
N LEU A 368 17.24 2.32 -2.71
CA LEU A 368 18.28 2.73 -3.66
C LEU A 368 17.85 2.62 -5.13
N GLY A 369 16.63 2.13 -5.39
CA GLY A 369 16.00 2.17 -6.71
C GLY A 369 16.55 1.15 -7.71
N LYS A 370 17.43 0.24 -7.26
CA LYS A 370 18.12 -0.71 -8.13
C LYS A 370 18.15 -2.12 -7.53
N SER A 371 18.13 -3.11 -8.41
CA SER A 371 18.25 -4.54 -8.11
C SER A 371 19.71 -5.00 -8.17
N PHE A 372 20.00 -6.19 -7.62
CA PHE A 372 21.27 -6.91 -7.86
C PHE A 372 21.20 -7.67 -9.21
N ASP A 373 20.83 -7.01 -10.31
CA ASP A 373 20.48 -7.69 -11.58
C ASP A 373 21.67 -8.28 -12.38
N GLY A 374 22.83 -8.48 -11.75
CA GLY A 374 24.01 -9.09 -12.39
C GLY A 374 24.80 -8.14 -13.30
N ASN A 375 24.36 -6.89 -13.48
CA ASN A 375 25.03 -5.88 -14.32
C ASN A 375 26.29 -5.26 -13.69
N GLY A 376 26.86 -5.89 -12.65
CA GLY A 376 28.07 -5.40 -11.97
C GLY A 376 27.81 -4.32 -10.90
N SER A 377 26.55 -4.10 -10.51
CA SER A 377 26.18 -3.19 -9.41
C SER A 377 26.68 -3.66 -8.04
N THR A 378 27.22 -4.86 -7.90
CA THR A 378 27.61 -5.48 -6.62
C THR A 378 29.09 -5.87 -6.63
N VAL A 379 29.95 -4.85 -6.63
CA VAL A 379 31.42 -4.97 -6.69
C VAL A 379 32.05 -4.14 -5.57
N PRO A 380 33.09 -4.63 -4.87
CA PRO A 380 33.74 -5.94 -4.97
C PRO A 380 32.87 -7.07 -4.41
N ILE A 381 33.28 -8.28 -4.75
CA ILE A 381 32.57 -9.49 -4.41
C ILE A 381 33.16 -10.14 -3.16
N SER A 382 32.31 -10.73 -2.32
CA SER A 382 32.71 -11.46 -1.12
C SER A 382 32.15 -12.89 -1.10
N GLU A 383 32.83 -13.77 -0.37
CA GLU A 383 32.40 -15.15 -0.12
C GLU A 383 31.87 -15.36 1.30
N ASN A 384 31.86 -14.30 2.13
CA ASN A 384 31.34 -14.39 3.49
C ASN A 384 29.83 -14.66 3.47
N GLY A 385 29.37 -15.68 4.22
CA GLY A 385 27.97 -16.10 4.27
C GLY A 385 27.46 -16.80 3.01
N LEU A 386 28.34 -17.17 2.08
CA LEU A 386 28.00 -17.90 0.86
C LEU A 386 27.38 -19.25 1.18
N ASP A 387 26.26 -19.58 0.53
CA ASP A 387 25.68 -20.92 0.59
C ASP A 387 26.47 -21.86 -0.33
N GLU A 388 27.54 -22.46 0.18
CA GLU A 388 28.50 -23.26 -0.60
C GLU A 388 27.84 -24.42 -1.35
N GLU A 389 26.82 -25.06 -0.76
CA GLU A 389 26.11 -26.18 -1.38
C GLU A 389 25.28 -25.70 -2.58
N HIS A 390 24.46 -24.66 -2.42
CA HIS A 390 23.68 -24.09 -3.51
C HIS A 390 24.52 -23.36 -4.56
N ALA A 391 25.63 -22.74 -4.15
CA ALA A 391 26.53 -21.98 -5.03
C ALA A 391 27.61 -22.84 -5.70
N SER A 392 27.57 -24.17 -5.54
CA SER A 392 28.55 -25.09 -6.13
C SER A 392 28.54 -25.12 -7.66
N ASP A 393 27.41 -24.78 -8.29
CA ASP A 393 27.31 -24.57 -9.74
C ASP A 393 27.84 -23.16 -10.10
N PRO A 394 28.77 -23.02 -11.06
CA PRO A 394 29.26 -21.72 -11.52
C PRO A 394 28.17 -20.72 -11.92
N ALA A 395 27.02 -21.19 -12.44
CA ALA A 395 25.89 -20.34 -12.78
C ALA A 395 25.21 -19.74 -11.53
N CYS A 396 25.17 -20.51 -10.43
CA CYS A 396 24.64 -20.04 -9.15
C CYS A 396 25.67 -19.16 -8.43
N TYR A 397 26.95 -19.52 -8.49
CA TYR A 397 28.04 -18.82 -7.81
C TYR A 397 28.07 -17.33 -8.14
N ALA A 398 27.89 -16.96 -9.41
CA ALA A 398 27.93 -15.57 -9.88
C ALA A 398 26.90 -14.66 -9.19
N CYS A 399 25.68 -15.14 -8.95
CA CYS A 399 24.66 -14.38 -8.23
C CYS A 399 24.86 -14.46 -6.71
N HIS A 400 25.18 -15.66 -6.20
CA HIS A 400 25.29 -15.90 -4.76
C HIS A 400 26.41 -15.08 -4.11
N ARG A 401 27.56 -14.96 -4.76
CA ARG A 401 28.68 -14.13 -4.27
C ARG A 401 28.37 -12.64 -4.18
N THR A 402 27.32 -12.18 -4.86
CA THR A 402 26.89 -10.77 -4.81
C THR A 402 25.85 -10.48 -3.74
N LEU A 403 24.99 -11.46 -3.43
CA LEU A 403 23.81 -11.24 -2.58
C LEU A 403 23.89 -11.97 -1.24
N ASP A 404 24.57 -13.10 -1.15
CA ASP A 404 24.72 -13.86 0.09
C ASP A 404 25.43 -13.06 1.18
N PRO A 405 26.51 -12.31 0.89
CA PRO A 405 27.12 -11.46 1.90
C PRO A 405 26.16 -10.36 2.40
N MET A 406 25.31 -9.80 1.52
CA MET A 406 24.33 -8.78 1.90
C MET A 406 23.13 -9.35 2.66
N ARG A 407 22.57 -10.50 2.24
CA ARG A 407 21.43 -11.14 2.94
C ARG A 407 21.80 -11.51 4.37
N GLN A 408 23.09 -11.67 4.65
CA GLN A 408 23.60 -12.01 5.97
C GLN A 408 23.27 -10.96 7.03
N PHE A 409 23.04 -9.69 6.67
CA PHE A 409 22.48 -8.70 7.62
C PHE A 409 21.12 -9.15 8.19
N PHE A 410 20.26 -9.72 7.36
CA PHE A 410 19.00 -10.31 7.81
C PHE A 410 19.24 -11.60 8.59
N ARG A 411 20.05 -12.53 8.08
CA ARG A 411 20.31 -13.82 8.75
C ARG A 411 20.94 -13.68 10.13
N GLN A 412 21.86 -12.72 10.31
CA GLN A 412 22.47 -12.39 11.59
C GLN A 412 21.44 -11.92 12.63
N SER A 413 20.33 -11.33 12.18
CA SER A 413 19.27 -10.78 13.04
C SER A 413 18.04 -11.68 13.17
N LEU A 414 17.69 -12.40 12.11
CA LEU A 414 16.39 -13.01 11.91
C LEU A 414 16.48 -14.43 11.34
N THR A 415 15.56 -15.27 11.79
CA THR A 415 15.30 -16.58 11.18
C THR A 415 14.66 -16.42 9.80
N ILE A 416 14.60 -17.48 9.00
CA ILE A 416 13.87 -17.52 7.71
C ILE A 416 12.34 -17.46 7.90
N GLN A 417 11.88 -17.36 9.14
CA GLN A 417 10.49 -17.12 9.54
C GLN A 417 10.35 -15.78 10.26
N TYR A 418 11.34 -14.89 10.13
CA TYR A 418 11.38 -13.54 10.73
C TYR A 418 11.32 -13.49 12.27
N GLY A 419 11.55 -14.62 12.95
CA GLY A 419 11.81 -14.67 14.37
C GLY A 419 13.25 -14.24 14.70
N LEU A 420 13.60 -14.12 15.98
CA LEU A 420 14.95 -13.73 16.41
C LEU A 420 15.95 -14.85 16.08
N GLN A 421 17.06 -14.51 15.43
CA GLN A 421 18.14 -15.47 15.21
C GLN A 421 18.88 -15.75 16.53
N THR A 422 18.99 -17.03 16.89
CA THR A 422 19.68 -17.47 18.11
C THR A 422 20.79 -18.48 17.85
N ASP A 423 20.96 -18.95 16.61
CA ASP A 423 22.08 -19.80 16.23
C ASP A 423 23.40 -19.00 16.27
N ALA A 424 24.30 -19.37 17.17
CA ALA A 424 25.55 -18.65 17.37
C ALA A 424 26.47 -18.67 16.13
N GLY A 425 26.41 -19.73 15.32
CA GLY A 425 27.19 -19.84 14.09
C GLY A 425 26.67 -18.88 13.00
N VAL A 426 25.35 -18.74 12.89
CA VAL A 426 24.74 -17.76 11.97
C VAL A 426 24.94 -16.33 12.47
N VAL A 427 24.78 -16.07 13.77
CA VAL A 427 24.97 -14.73 14.36
C VAL A 427 26.42 -14.25 14.24
N ALA A 428 27.40 -15.16 14.33
CA ALA A 428 28.82 -14.82 14.22
C ALA A 428 29.24 -14.36 12.82
N GLN A 429 28.45 -14.66 11.78
CA GLN A 429 28.72 -14.24 10.40
C GLN A 429 28.21 -12.82 10.18
N ASN A 430 29.12 -11.88 9.95
CA ASN A 430 28.79 -10.50 9.64
C ASN A 430 28.26 -10.35 8.22
N GLY A 431 27.28 -9.46 8.05
CA GLY A 431 26.86 -9.03 6.72
C GLY A 431 27.92 -8.15 6.04
N GLU A 432 28.01 -8.25 4.73
CA GLU A 432 28.86 -7.38 3.92
C GLU A 432 28.02 -6.68 2.87
N PHE A 433 28.10 -5.35 2.86
CA PHE A 433 27.43 -4.49 1.92
C PHE A 433 28.37 -4.22 0.75
N ALA A 434 27.90 -4.47 -0.46
CA ALA A 434 28.57 -4.10 -1.70
C ALA A 434 27.50 -3.75 -2.74
N PHE A 435 27.29 -2.46 -2.99
CA PHE A 435 26.28 -1.99 -3.93
C PHE A 435 26.68 -0.65 -4.55
N GLU A 436 26.61 -0.56 -5.88
CA GLU A 436 26.89 0.63 -6.69
C GLU A 436 28.20 1.34 -6.31
N GLY A 437 29.26 0.55 -6.08
CA GLY A 437 30.59 1.03 -5.69
C GLY A 437 30.75 1.39 -4.22
N VAL A 438 29.71 1.24 -3.39
CA VAL A 438 29.78 1.44 -1.93
C VAL A 438 29.98 0.10 -1.24
N THR A 439 30.95 0.06 -0.33
CA THR A 439 31.28 -1.15 0.44
C THR A 439 31.33 -0.90 1.94
N ALA A 440 30.83 -1.85 2.73
CA ALA A 440 30.99 -1.85 4.18
C ALA A 440 30.86 -3.25 4.78
N THR A 441 31.63 -3.55 5.82
CA THR A 441 31.45 -4.75 6.63
C THR A 441 30.60 -4.40 7.86
N GLY A 442 29.61 -5.23 8.18
CA GLY A 442 28.79 -5.09 9.38
C GLY A 442 29.63 -5.19 10.66
N ALA A 443 29.21 -4.46 11.68
CA ALA A 443 29.81 -4.44 13.01
C ALA A 443 29.13 -5.45 13.97
N GLY A 444 28.42 -6.44 13.43
CA GLY A 444 27.72 -7.47 14.20
C GLY A 444 26.32 -7.07 14.69
N ARG A 445 25.75 -5.96 14.20
CA ARG A 445 24.40 -5.49 14.58
C ARG A 445 23.34 -5.86 13.53
N GLY A 446 23.68 -6.67 12.53
CA GLY A 446 22.80 -7.21 11.49
C GLY A 446 22.00 -6.13 10.77
N VAL A 447 20.66 -6.23 10.78
CA VAL A 447 19.75 -5.29 10.10
C VAL A 447 19.96 -3.82 10.50
N LEU A 448 20.52 -3.56 11.68
CA LEU A 448 20.83 -2.20 12.13
C LEU A 448 22.07 -1.61 11.41
N ASP A 449 23.06 -2.44 11.09
CA ASP A 449 24.21 -2.01 10.28
C ASP A 449 23.78 -1.80 8.83
N LEU A 450 22.89 -2.64 8.31
CA LEU A 450 22.29 -2.44 6.98
C LEU A 450 21.58 -1.09 6.89
N ALA A 451 20.79 -0.73 7.90
CA ALA A 451 20.12 0.57 7.96
C ALA A 451 21.10 1.74 7.80
N ASP A 452 22.29 1.63 8.39
CA ASP A 452 23.32 2.66 8.29
C ASP A 452 23.80 2.83 6.84
N GLN A 453 24.01 1.72 6.12
CA GLN A 453 24.44 1.74 4.72
C GLN A 453 23.36 2.32 3.81
N LEU A 454 22.09 1.93 3.99
CA LEU A 454 20.99 2.41 3.16
C LEU A 454 20.79 3.92 3.26
N ALA A 455 20.85 4.47 4.47
CA ALA A 455 20.58 5.90 4.69
C ALA A 455 21.70 6.81 4.19
N THR A 456 22.95 6.32 4.12
CA THR A 456 24.11 7.11 3.68
C THR A 456 24.48 6.88 2.23
N HIS A 457 23.79 5.97 1.54
CA HIS A 457 24.12 5.61 0.18
C HIS A 457 23.87 6.77 -0.80
N PRO A 458 24.83 7.12 -1.69
CA PRO A 458 24.70 8.25 -2.62
C PRO A 458 23.49 8.18 -3.56
N ARG A 459 23.04 6.96 -3.93
CA ARG A 459 21.85 6.76 -4.78
C ARG A 459 20.52 7.08 -4.12
N PHE A 460 20.46 7.28 -2.81
CA PHE A 460 19.18 7.48 -2.11
C PHE A 460 18.37 8.62 -2.75
N ALA A 461 19.00 9.75 -3.06
CA ALA A 461 18.31 10.89 -3.66
C ALA A 461 17.75 10.59 -5.07
N THR A 462 18.56 9.96 -5.92
CA THR A 462 18.16 9.52 -7.28
C THR A 462 17.00 8.53 -7.22
N ALA A 463 17.07 7.56 -6.31
CA ALA A 463 16.05 6.52 -6.16
C ALA A 463 14.67 7.09 -5.80
N TRP A 464 14.63 8.01 -4.83
CA TRP A 464 13.39 8.63 -4.39
C TRP A 464 12.84 9.64 -5.39
N ALA A 465 13.72 10.38 -6.08
CA ALA A 465 13.32 11.20 -7.22
C ALA A 465 12.68 10.33 -8.32
N GLN A 466 13.27 9.18 -8.64
CA GLN A 466 12.74 8.27 -9.67
C GLN A 466 11.36 7.72 -9.31
N LYS A 467 11.15 7.34 -8.05
CA LYS A 467 9.83 6.88 -7.57
C LYS A 467 8.77 7.98 -7.72
N LEU A 468 9.10 9.22 -7.37
CA LEU A 468 8.17 10.33 -7.49
C LEU A 468 7.88 10.72 -8.95
N CYS A 469 8.90 10.75 -9.82
CA CYS A 469 8.70 10.95 -11.26
C CYS A 469 7.78 9.86 -11.85
N THR A 470 8.10 8.59 -11.54
CA THR A 470 7.30 7.46 -12.05
C THR A 470 5.85 7.54 -11.58
N TRP A 471 5.61 7.98 -10.35
CA TRP A 471 4.26 8.19 -9.84
C TRP A 471 3.54 9.36 -10.55
N ALA A 472 4.24 10.46 -10.82
CA ALA A 472 3.65 11.64 -11.46
C ALA A 472 3.34 11.44 -12.95
N ASP A 473 4.20 10.71 -13.66
CA ASP A 473 4.11 10.53 -15.12
C ASP A 473 3.60 9.16 -15.55
N SER A 474 3.38 8.24 -14.60
CA SER A 474 3.11 6.82 -14.86
C SER A 474 4.19 6.13 -15.70
N ALA A 475 5.41 6.68 -15.74
CA ALA A 475 6.56 6.16 -16.44
C ALA A 475 7.86 6.74 -15.85
N PRO A 476 8.97 5.99 -15.87
CA PRO A 476 10.25 6.45 -15.33
C PRO A 476 10.78 7.70 -16.05
N CYS A 477 11.48 8.57 -15.31
CA CYS A 477 12.34 9.59 -15.91
C CYS A 477 13.66 8.97 -16.40
N SER A 478 14.32 9.62 -17.36
CA SER A 478 15.69 9.26 -17.73
C SER A 478 16.64 9.73 -16.62
N GLU A 479 17.35 8.81 -15.97
CA GLU A 479 18.24 9.16 -14.83
C GLU A 479 19.42 10.06 -15.24
N ASP A 480 19.76 10.10 -16.53
CA ASP A 480 20.78 10.96 -17.13
C ASP A 480 20.24 12.30 -17.66
N ASP A 481 18.94 12.57 -17.48
CA ASP A 481 18.33 13.86 -17.81
C ASP A 481 18.89 14.96 -16.90
N PRO A 482 19.44 16.07 -17.45
CA PRO A 482 19.94 17.18 -16.64
C PRO A 482 18.91 17.73 -15.65
N GLU A 483 17.63 17.78 -16.01
CA GLU A 483 16.58 18.25 -15.10
C GLU A 483 16.31 17.24 -13.98
N PHE A 484 16.37 15.95 -14.28
CA PHE A 484 16.22 14.90 -13.26
C PHE A 484 17.38 14.94 -12.25
N LEU A 485 18.61 15.08 -12.75
CA LEU A 485 19.81 15.24 -11.92
C LEU A 485 19.75 16.50 -11.06
N ARG A 486 19.19 17.60 -11.58
CA ARG A 486 18.96 18.84 -10.83
C ARG A 486 18.00 18.60 -9.66
N VAL A 487 16.86 17.95 -9.90
CA VAL A 487 15.86 17.63 -8.85
C VAL A 487 16.46 16.70 -7.79
N ALA A 488 17.13 15.62 -8.19
CA ALA A 488 17.79 14.70 -7.26
C ALA A 488 18.88 15.40 -6.43
N LYS A 489 19.65 16.31 -7.05
CA LYS A 489 20.63 17.14 -6.35
C LYS A 489 19.98 18.08 -5.34
N ALA A 490 18.88 18.75 -5.70
CA ALA A 490 18.15 19.64 -4.78
C ALA A 490 17.64 18.88 -3.54
N PHE A 491 17.13 17.66 -3.73
CA PHE A 491 16.72 16.80 -2.61
C PHE A 491 17.90 16.41 -1.70
N ARG A 492 19.04 16.03 -2.27
CA ARG A 492 20.24 15.72 -1.48
C ARG A 492 20.75 16.93 -0.71
N ASP A 493 20.88 18.07 -1.39
CA ASP A 493 21.48 19.29 -0.85
C ASP A 493 20.59 19.96 0.22
N SER A 494 19.29 19.71 0.20
CA SER A 494 18.36 20.09 1.28
C SER A 494 18.47 19.22 2.53
N GLY A 495 19.40 18.26 2.57
CA GLY A 495 19.51 17.29 3.65
C GLY A 495 18.43 16.21 3.59
N HIS A 496 17.94 15.88 2.38
CA HIS A 496 16.84 14.95 2.15
C HIS A 496 15.50 15.44 2.72
N ASP A 497 15.17 16.73 2.61
CA ASP A 497 13.82 17.21 2.88
C ASP A 497 12.87 16.79 1.74
N PHE A 498 11.95 15.87 2.04
CA PHE A 498 11.03 15.34 1.04
C PHE A 498 10.10 16.42 0.45
N ARG A 499 9.81 17.50 1.19
CA ARG A 499 9.01 18.61 0.66
C ARG A 499 9.72 19.31 -0.49
N VAL A 500 11.05 19.45 -0.39
CA VAL A 500 11.88 19.99 -1.48
C VAL A 500 11.82 19.06 -2.68
N LEU A 501 11.98 17.74 -2.49
CA LEU A 501 11.85 16.78 -3.59
C LEU A 501 10.49 16.89 -4.30
N ALA A 502 9.41 16.93 -3.50
CA ALA A 502 8.06 16.98 -4.02
C ALA A 502 7.79 18.27 -4.81
N ARG A 503 8.18 19.43 -4.26
CA ARG A 503 8.08 20.72 -4.93
C ARG A 503 8.85 20.72 -6.24
N GLU A 504 10.15 20.41 -6.17
CA GLU A 504 11.06 20.46 -7.32
C GLU A 504 10.62 19.53 -8.43
N MET A 505 10.22 18.30 -8.12
CA MET A 505 9.76 17.35 -9.13
C MET A 505 8.44 17.79 -9.78
N LEU A 506 7.45 18.16 -8.98
CA LEU A 506 6.09 18.43 -9.47
C LEU A 506 5.95 19.80 -10.14
N SER A 507 6.86 20.73 -9.91
CA SER A 507 6.96 21.98 -10.67
C SER A 507 7.92 21.90 -11.86
N SER A 508 8.77 20.86 -11.94
CA SER A 508 9.77 20.75 -13.01
C SER A 508 9.16 20.54 -14.41
N PRO A 509 9.90 20.86 -15.47
CA PRO A 509 9.57 20.46 -16.83
C PRO A 509 9.32 18.96 -17.00
N LEU A 510 9.93 18.07 -16.19
CA LEU A 510 9.73 16.62 -16.28
C LEU A 510 8.25 16.24 -16.11
N VAL A 511 7.54 16.90 -15.19
CA VAL A 511 6.12 16.64 -14.92
C VAL A 511 5.21 17.60 -15.68
N THR A 512 5.64 18.86 -15.86
CA THR A 512 4.78 19.93 -16.40
C THR A 512 4.81 20.04 -17.91
N GLY A 513 5.86 19.55 -18.60
CA GLY A 513 6.00 19.75 -20.04
C GLY A 513 6.15 21.22 -20.44
N THR A 514 6.68 22.05 -19.56
CA THR A 514 6.91 23.50 -19.81
C THR A 514 8.18 23.78 -20.59
N ALA A 515 9.11 22.83 -20.65
CA ALA A 515 10.30 22.85 -21.49
C ALA A 515 10.64 21.44 -21.98
N ALA A 516 11.42 21.36 -23.08
CA ALA A 516 11.94 20.09 -23.57
C ALA A 516 12.94 19.50 -22.56
N THR A 517 12.79 18.20 -22.30
CA THR A 517 13.68 17.43 -21.43
C THR A 517 14.21 16.21 -22.20
N LYS A 518 15.30 15.63 -21.72
CA LYS A 518 15.82 14.39 -22.31
C LYS A 518 14.79 13.26 -22.15
N THR A 519 14.11 13.21 -21.02
CA THR A 519 13.03 12.26 -20.73
C THR A 519 11.93 12.30 -21.79
N PHE A 520 11.44 13.49 -22.17
CA PHE A 520 10.45 13.58 -23.24
C PHE A 520 11.01 13.25 -24.62
N THR A 521 12.30 13.49 -24.84
CA THR A 521 12.97 13.10 -26.09
C THR A 521 13.08 11.58 -26.21
N ASP A 522 13.42 10.90 -25.11
CA ASP A 522 13.65 9.46 -25.10
C ASP A 522 12.35 8.65 -25.20
N ARG A 523 11.23 9.14 -24.63
CA ARG A 523 9.97 8.36 -24.55
C ARG A 523 8.66 9.09 -24.86
N GLY A 524 8.70 10.38 -25.14
CA GLY A 524 7.49 11.18 -25.38
C GLY A 524 6.58 11.37 -24.15
N TYR A 525 5.40 11.93 -24.38
CA TYR A 525 4.37 12.10 -23.35
C TYR A 525 3.63 10.79 -23.07
N VAL A 526 3.34 10.52 -21.80
CA VAL A 526 2.50 9.39 -21.38
C VAL A 526 1.20 9.93 -20.81
N VAL A 527 0.09 9.50 -21.41
CA VAL A 527 -1.25 9.67 -20.86
C VAL A 527 -1.72 8.31 -20.39
N SER A 528 -1.82 8.15 -19.08
CA SER A 528 -2.20 6.90 -18.43
C SER A 528 -3.66 6.95 -18.00
N ILE A 529 -4.32 5.79 -17.92
CA ILE A 529 -5.54 5.67 -17.12
C ILE A 529 -5.30 6.11 -15.67
N ALA A 530 -6.33 6.66 -15.04
CA ALA A 530 -6.39 6.87 -13.61
C ALA A 530 -6.66 5.52 -12.95
N ARG A 531 -5.59 4.90 -12.43
CA ARG A 531 -5.64 3.68 -11.63
C ARG A 531 -6.44 3.91 -10.33
N ALA A 532 -6.83 2.83 -9.66
CA ALA A 532 -7.74 2.85 -8.53
C ALA A 532 -7.42 3.96 -7.50
N ASP A 533 -6.16 4.09 -7.08
CA ASP A 533 -5.73 5.07 -6.08
C ASP A 533 -5.87 6.54 -6.54
N HIS A 534 -5.74 6.81 -7.84
CA HIS A 534 -5.97 8.14 -8.42
C HIS A 534 -7.45 8.41 -8.65
N LEU A 535 -8.15 7.47 -9.29
CA LEU A 535 -9.55 7.63 -9.66
C LEU A 535 -10.46 7.71 -8.43
N CYS A 536 -10.29 6.82 -7.46
CA CYS A 536 -11.13 6.79 -6.26
C CYS A 536 -10.97 8.03 -5.40
N ALA A 537 -9.73 8.52 -5.23
CA ALA A 537 -9.46 9.74 -4.47
C ALA A 537 -10.02 10.98 -5.19
N ALA A 538 -9.81 11.10 -6.51
CA ALA A 538 -10.35 12.20 -7.30
C ALA A 538 -11.88 12.23 -7.25
N LEU A 539 -12.55 11.11 -7.48
CA LEU A 539 -14.01 11.02 -7.42
C LEU A 539 -14.54 11.32 -6.01
N ALA A 540 -13.89 10.82 -4.95
CA ALA A 540 -14.29 11.12 -3.58
C ALA A 540 -14.26 12.63 -3.30
N ASN A 541 -13.14 13.28 -3.62
CA ASN A 541 -12.92 14.69 -3.34
C ASN A 541 -13.80 15.60 -4.22
N ARG A 542 -13.93 15.31 -5.52
CA ARG A 542 -14.75 16.10 -6.46
C ARG A 542 -16.24 16.02 -6.16
N LEU A 543 -16.71 14.88 -5.64
CA LEU A 543 -18.12 14.61 -5.38
C LEU A 543 -18.53 14.87 -3.92
N GLY A 544 -17.58 15.15 -3.02
CA GLY A 544 -17.84 15.32 -1.59
C GLY A 544 -18.26 14.01 -0.89
N LEU A 545 -17.73 12.87 -1.36
CA LEU A 545 -18.00 11.55 -0.80
C LEU A 545 -16.85 11.13 0.10
N GLN A 546 -17.14 10.42 1.20
CA GLN A 546 -16.08 9.87 2.05
C GLN A 546 -15.20 8.86 1.30
N ASN A 547 -15.81 8.00 0.48
CA ASN A 547 -15.09 7.07 -0.38
C ASN A 547 -15.95 6.67 -1.57
N ALA A 548 -15.71 7.28 -2.74
CA ALA A 548 -16.47 7.02 -3.97
C ALA A 548 -16.44 5.53 -4.37
N CYS A 549 -15.32 4.85 -4.16
CA CYS A 549 -15.14 3.45 -4.54
C CYS A 549 -15.70 2.45 -3.52
N GLN A 550 -16.22 2.93 -2.39
CA GLN A 550 -16.75 2.09 -1.31
C GLN A 550 -18.14 2.55 -0.83
N VAL A 551 -18.82 3.42 -1.58
CA VAL A 551 -20.16 3.94 -1.20
C VAL A 551 -21.20 2.84 -0.99
N ASN A 552 -21.05 1.69 -1.66
CA ASN A 552 -21.85 0.49 -1.44
C ASN A 552 -21.10 -0.77 -1.92
N GLY A 553 -21.72 -1.94 -1.75
CA GLY A 553 -21.13 -3.21 -2.14
C GLY A 553 -20.82 -3.35 -3.64
N THR A 554 -21.61 -2.72 -4.51
CA THR A 554 -21.40 -2.73 -5.98
C THR A 554 -20.19 -1.89 -6.36
N ALA A 555 -20.09 -0.65 -5.85
CA ALA A 555 -18.94 0.21 -6.06
C ALA A 555 -17.65 -0.45 -5.59
N ARG A 556 -17.69 -1.11 -4.42
CA ARG A 556 -16.56 -1.90 -3.90
C ARG A 556 -16.14 -3.02 -4.84
N SER A 557 -17.11 -3.81 -5.32
CA SER A 557 -16.84 -4.93 -6.22
C SER A 557 -16.20 -4.47 -7.53
N LEU A 558 -16.73 -3.40 -8.12
CA LEU A 558 -16.19 -2.79 -9.35
C LEU A 558 -14.79 -2.19 -9.12
N SER A 559 -14.59 -1.50 -7.99
CA SER A 559 -13.31 -0.84 -7.72
C SER A 559 -12.18 -1.83 -7.47
N ASN A 560 -12.49 -3.02 -6.93
CA ASN A 560 -11.52 -4.10 -6.74
C ASN A 560 -10.98 -4.68 -8.06
N THR A 561 -11.62 -4.40 -9.19
CA THR A 561 -11.15 -4.84 -10.52
C THR A 561 -10.48 -3.73 -11.32
N LEU A 562 -10.45 -2.50 -10.80
CA LEU A 562 -9.65 -1.44 -11.40
C LEU A 562 -8.16 -1.78 -11.26
N PRO A 563 -7.34 -1.49 -12.30
CA PRO A 563 -5.90 -1.60 -12.17
C PRO A 563 -5.40 -0.74 -11.00
N ALA A 564 -4.49 -1.31 -10.22
CA ALA A 564 -3.83 -0.65 -9.09
C ALA A 564 -2.32 -0.75 -9.26
N ASP A 565 -1.62 0.25 -8.73
CA ASP A 565 -0.16 0.26 -8.69
C ASP A 565 0.31 -0.90 -7.81
N ALA A 566 1.30 -1.63 -8.28
CA ALA A 566 1.87 -2.76 -7.58
C ALA A 566 3.36 -2.91 -7.94
N TYR A 567 4.10 -3.68 -7.17
CA TYR A 567 5.45 -4.10 -7.49
C TYR A 567 5.48 -5.62 -7.67
N SER A 568 6.25 -6.05 -8.68
CA SER A 568 6.62 -7.45 -8.84
C SER A 568 7.92 -7.73 -8.08
N ARG A 569 8.14 -9.01 -7.73
CA ARG A 569 9.36 -9.44 -7.06
C ARG A 569 10.59 -9.10 -7.92
N GLY A 570 11.50 -8.31 -7.36
CA GLY A 570 12.74 -7.88 -8.03
C GLY A 570 12.58 -6.78 -9.09
N ALA A 571 11.38 -6.24 -9.30
CA ALA A 571 11.17 -5.14 -10.23
C ALA A 571 11.59 -3.80 -9.61
N GLU A 572 12.46 -3.06 -10.28
CA GLU A 572 12.93 -1.73 -9.84
C GLU A 572 11.84 -0.65 -9.89
N ALA A 573 10.92 -0.81 -10.85
CA ALA A 573 9.80 0.08 -11.10
C ALA A 573 8.45 -0.62 -10.78
N PRO A 574 7.41 0.16 -10.43
CA PRO A 574 6.07 -0.38 -10.26
C PRO A 574 5.52 -0.91 -11.59
N VAL A 575 4.69 -1.94 -11.49
CA VAL A 575 3.81 -2.40 -12.58
C VAL A 575 2.66 -1.40 -12.68
N LEU A 576 2.65 -0.63 -13.77
CA LEU A 576 1.64 0.38 -14.03
C LEU A 576 0.87 0.03 -15.30
N THR A 577 -0.42 -0.28 -15.16
CA THR A 577 -1.31 -0.29 -16.33
C THR A 577 -1.57 1.15 -16.75
N ALA A 578 -1.05 1.52 -17.93
CA ALA A 578 -1.25 2.85 -18.51
C ALA A 578 -2.37 2.86 -19.56
N ASP A 579 -2.55 1.76 -20.29
CA ASP A 579 -3.48 1.71 -21.42
C ASP A 579 -4.95 1.53 -21.01
N THR A 580 -5.83 2.14 -21.81
CA THR A 580 -7.27 1.87 -21.72
C THR A 580 -7.58 0.47 -22.26
N SER A 581 -8.55 -0.20 -21.63
CA SER A 581 -9.10 -1.48 -22.11
C SER A 581 -10.63 -1.46 -22.08
N LEU A 582 -11.26 -2.40 -22.79
CA LEU A 582 -12.72 -2.58 -22.70
C LEU A 582 -13.18 -2.85 -21.27
N PHE A 583 -12.35 -3.55 -20.47
CA PHE A 583 -12.61 -3.79 -19.06
C PHE A 583 -12.56 -2.50 -18.26
N PHE A 584 -11.50 -1.70 -18.40
CA PHE A 584 -11.38 -0.42 -17.71
C PHE A 584 -12.56 0.50 -18.03
N ARG A 585 -12.90 0.64 -19.32
CA ARG A 585 -14.04 1.45 -19.75
C ARG A 585 -15.36 0.96 -19.13
N SER A 586 -15.62 -0.34 -19.20
CA SER A 586 -16.83 -0.93 -18.63
C SER A 586 -16.91 -0.74 -17.12
N ILE A 587 -15.82 -0.96 -16.39
CA ILE A 587 -15.77 -0.79 -14.93
C ILE A 587 -16.05 0.67 -14.57
N THR A 588 -15.36 1.61 -15.21
CA THR A 588 -15.50 3.03 -14.91
C THR A 588 -16.89 3.56 -15.24
N GLU A 589 -17.49 3.17 -16.37
CA GLU A 589 -18.87 3.53 -16.70
C GLU A 589 -19.87 3.01 -15.66
N ASN A 590 -19.72 1.75 -15.23
CA ASN A 590 -20.55 1.13 -14.20
C ASN A 590 -20.36 1.78 -12.81
N LEU A 591 -19.13 2.15 -12.48
CA LEU A 591 -18.81 2.87 -11.25
C LEU A 591 -19.45 4.26 -11.27
N CYS A 592 -19.28 5.01 -12.35
CA CYS A 592 -19.91 6.31 -12.55
C CYS A 592 -21.44 6.23 -12.49
N ARG A 593 -22.06 5.17 -13.02
CA ARG A 593 -23.50 4.94 -12.89
C ARG A 593 -23.92 4.72 -11.44
N THR A 594 -23.15 3.93 -10.69
CA THR A 594 -23.38 3.70 -9.25
C THR A 594 -23.26 5.02 -8.46
N LEU A 595 -22.30 5.87 -8.83
CA LEU A 595 -22.11 7.18 -8.22
C LEU A 595 -23.20 8.18 -8.59
N ALA A 596 -23.75 8.12 -9.81
CA ALA A 596 -24.85 8.97 -10.24
C ALA A 596 -26.07 8.86 -9.30
N ASP A 597 -26.33 7.65 -8.78
CA ASP A 597 -27.38 7.40 -7.80
C ASP A 597 -27.11 8.06 -6.43
N GLN A 598 -25.85 8.32 -6.11
CA GLN A 598 -25.43 8.99 -4.86
C GLN A 598 -25.43 10.51 -4.97
N VAL A 599 -25.24 11.06 -6.17
CA VAL A 599 -25.00 12.50 -6.35
C VAL A 599 -26.12 13.27 -7.05
N VAL A 600 -27.00 12.59 -7.80
CA VAL A 600 -28.12 13.21 -8.53
C VAL A 600 -29.45 13.05 -7.81
N ASP A 601 -30.05 14.16 -7.41
CA ASP A 601 -31.35 14.24 -6.73
C ASP A 601 -31.50 13.29 -5.51
N LEU A 602 -30.40 12.97 -4.82
CA LEU A 602 -30.42 12.22 -3.57
C LEU A 602 -30.44 13.17 -2.36
N GLY A 603 -31.37 12.92 -1.43
CA GLY A 603 -31.51 13.73 -0.22
C GLY A 603 -32.17 15.10 -0.47
N THR A 604 -32.14 15.97 0.54
CA THR A 604 -32.75 17.32 0.48
C THR A 604 -31.82 18.36 -0.15
N THR A 605 -30.52 18.08 -0.19
CA THR A 605 -29.46 18.95 -0.75
C THR A 605 -28.55 18.12 -1.67
N PRO A 606 -29.06 17.71 -2.85
CA PRO A 606 -28.28 16.85 -3.75
C PRO A 606 -27.07 17.62 -4.32
N ARG A 607 -25.98 16.90 -4.60
CA ARG A 607 -24.78 17.47 -5.24
C ARG A 607 -25.09 18.04 -6.63
N PHE A 608 -25.97 17.37 -7.39
CA PHE A 608 -26.50 17.82 -8.66
C PHE A 608 -28.03 17.67 -8.68
N SER A 609 -28.75 18.68 -9.20
CA SER A 609 -30.22 18.62 -9.27
C SER A 609 -30.76 18.71 -10.69
N SER A 610 -31.69 17.81 -11.02
CA SER A 610 -32.41 17.83 -12.31
C SER A 610 -33.39 19.00 -12.44
N LYS A 611 -33.66 19.72 -11.34
CA LYS A 611 -34.43 20.98 -11.36
C LYS A 611 -33.63 22.14 -11.96
N THR A 612 -32.30 22.04 -11.97
CA THR A 612 -31.39 23.08 -12.47
C THR A 612 -30.30 22.46 -13.36
N PRO A 613 -30.68 21.83 -14.50
CA PRO A 613 -29.77 20.98 -15.27
C PRO A 613 -28.59 21.76 -15.87
N ALA A 614 -28.79 23.00 -16.33
CA ALA A 614 -27.70 23.82 -16.86
C ALA A 614 -26.60 24.08 -15.81
N GLY A 615 -26.99 24.51 -14.59
CA GLY A 615 -26.04 24.71 -13.50
C GLY A 615 -25.36 23.41 -13.05
N ALA A 616 -26.05 22.27 -13.13
CA ALA A 616 -25.47 20.97 -12.85
C ALA A 616 -24.43 20.57 -13.92
N VAL A 617 -24.69 20.82 -15.21
CA VAL A 617 -23.75 20.58 -16.31
C VAL A 617 -22.49 21.43 -16.15
N ASP A 618 -22.63 22.74 -15.92
CA ASP A 618 -21.48 23.64 -15.72
C ASP A 618 -20.62 23.21 -14.52
N ASP A 619 -21.24 22.71 -13.46
CA ASP A 619 -20.53 22.17 -12.31
C ASP A 619 -19.87 20.82 -12.63
N MET A 620 -20.50 19.91 -13.38
CA MET A 620 -19.88 18.66 -13.82
C MET A 620 -18.61 18.91 -14.65
N VAL A 621 -18.63 19.90 -15.55
CA VAL A 621 -17.44 20.28 -16.33
C VAL A 621 -16.32 20.79 -15.41
N ARG A 622 -16.65 21.68 -14.47
CA ARG A 622 -15.64 22.25 -13.55
C ARG A 622 -15.11 21.26 -12.52
N SER A 623 -15.99 20.47 -11.92
CA SER A 623 -15.65 19.59 -10.79
C SER A 623 -15.27 18.19 -11.23
N VAL A 624 -16.10 17.52 -12.04
CA VAL A 624 -15.91 16.11 -12.42
C VAL A 624 -14.87 15.98 -13.52
N MET A 625 -15.01 16.76 -14.59
CA MET A 625 -14.06 16.78 -15.71
C MET A 625 -12.80 17.60 -15.44
N ALA A 626 -12.77 18.32 -14.31
CA ALA A 626 -11.68 19.17 -13.85
C ALA A 626 -11.24 20.26 -14.86
N LEU A 627 -12.18 20.79 -15.63
CA LEU A 627 -11.95 21.89 -16.58
C LEU A 627 -12.40 23.20 -15.93
N VAL A 628 -11.43 23.94 -15.38
CA VAL A 628 -11.65 25.23 -14.70
C VAL A 628 -12.04 26.33 -15.68
N ASP A 629 -12.71 27.37 -15.18
CA ASP A 629 -12.99 28.59 -15.94
C ASP A 629 -11.69 29.18 -16.51
N GLY A 630 -11.65 29.42 -17.82
CA GLY A 630 -10.46 29.85 -18.55
C GLY A 630 -9.72 28.74 -19.29
N ASP A 631 -10.11 27.47 -19.11
CA ASP A 631 -9.65 26.37 -19.96
C ASP A 631 -10.37 26.39 -21.32
N ALA A 632 -9.62 26.41 -22.42
CA ALA A 632 -10.17 26.47 -23.77
C ALA A 632 -11.07 25.27 -24.12
N ARG A 633 -10.95 24.14 -23.41
CA ARG A 633 -11.75 22.92 -23.63
C ARG A 633 -13.12 22.98 -22.94
N GLN A 634 -13.33 23.92 -22.02
CA GLN A 634 -14.53 23.99 -21.18
C GLN A 634 -15.80 24.15 -22.01
N SER A 635 -15.82 25.08 -22.96
CA SER A 635 -17.01 25.39 -23.77
C SER A 635 -17.48 24.19 -24.59
N GLY A 636 -16.54 23.48 -25.23
CA GLY A 636 -16.83 22.24 -25.96
C GLY A 636 -17.40 21.15 -25.06
N ALA A 637 -16.83 20.96 -23.87
CA ALA A 637 -17.34 19.99 -22.88
C ALA A 637 -18.77 20.34 -22.43
N THR A 638 -19.04 21.61 -22.11
CA THR A 638 -20.39 22.08 -21.73
C THR A 638 -21.39 21.85 -22.86
N THR A 639 -21.03 22.11 -24.12
CA THR A 639 -21.90 21.84 -25.27
C THR A 639 -22.23 20.35 -25.37
N ILE A 640 -21.22 19.47 -25.32
CA ILE A 640 -21.42 18.01 -25.41
C ILE A 640 -22.38 17.52 -24.32
N LEU A 641 -22.19 17.95 -23.07
CA LEU A 641 -23.05 17.51 -21.96
C LEU A 641 -24.48 18.04 -22.07
N ASN A 642 -24.67 19.28 -22.51
CA ASN A 642 -26.01 19.85 -22.74
C ASN A 642 -26.73 19.15 -23.89
N GLU A 643 -26.03 18.86 -24.99
CA GLU A 643 -26.58 18.11 -26.12
C GLU A 643 -27.00 16.69 -25.70
N HIS A 644 -26.17 16.02 -24.90
CA HIS A 644 -26.49 14.70 -24.34
C HIS A 644 -27.74 14.73 -23.46
N TYR A 645 -27.82 15.69 -22.54
CA TYR A 645 -29.01 15.86 -21.69
C TYR A 645 -30.28 16.10 -22.52
N ALA A 646 -30.21 17.01 -23.49
CA ALA A 646 -31.34 17.33 -24.36
C ALA A 646 -31.77 16.13 -25.21
N ALA A 647 -30.81 15.36 -25.74
CA ALA A 647 -31.08 14.15 -26.50
C ALA A 647 -31.77 13.08 -25.64
N ALA A 648 -31.33 12.87 -24.40
CA ALA A 648 -31.94 11.92 -23.48
C ALA A 648 -33.38 12.30 -23.13
N VAL A 649 -33.66 13.57 -22.83
CA VAL A 649 -35.02 14.06 -22.60
C VAL A 649 -35.90 13.88 -23.83
N LYS A 650 -35.37 14.21 -25.02
CA LYS A 650 -36.08 14.02 -26.30
C LYS A 650 -36.40 12.55 -26.58
N ALA A 651 -35.54 11.63 -26.12
CA ALA A 651 -35.75 10.19 -26.20
C ALA A 651 -36.73 9.64 -25.13
N GLY A 652 -37.30 10.51 -24.28
CA GLY A 652 -38.31 10.14 -23.29
C GLY A 652 -37.78 9.83 -21.89
N ALA A 653 -36.49 10.06 -21.61
CA ALA A 653 -35.95 9.93 -20.26
C ALA A 653 -36.53 11.00 -19.33
N THR A 654 -36.72 10.67 -18.04
CA THR A 654 -37.06 11.67 -17.03
C THR A 654 -35.91 12.67 -16.87
N ALA A 655 -36.18 13.89 -16.39
CA ALA A 655 -35.13 14.88 -16.14
C ALA A 655 -34.03 14.34 -15.20
N ARG A 656 -34.42 13.52 -14.22
CA ARG A 656 -33.49 12.84 -13.31
C ARG A 656 -32.61 11.83 -14.03
N ASP A 657 -33.20 10.97 -14.86
CA ASP A 657 -32.44 9.92 -15.57
C ASP A 657 -31.53 10.52 -16.66
N ALA A 658 -32.01 11.56 -17.36
CA ALA A 658 -31.21 12.33 -18.29
C ALA A 658 -30.00 12.97 -17.60
N LEU A 659 -30.18 13.57 -16.41
CA LEU A 659 -29.07 14.15 -15.66
C LEU A 659 -28.10 13.09 -15.13
N LYS A 660 -28.59 11.93 -14.65
CA LYS A 660 -27.74 10.79 -14.26
C LYS A 660 -26.89 10.30 -15.44
N SER A 661 -27.48 10.14 -16.61
CA SER A 661 -26.75 9.73 -17.81
C SER A 661 -25.71 10.78 -18.23
N THR A 662 -26.05 12.07 -18.11
CA THR A 662 -25.12 13.18 -18.36
C THR A 662 -23.94 13.16 -17.38
N PHE A 663 -24.19 12.87 -16.10
CA PHE A 663 -23.14 12.65 -15.11
C PHE A 663 -22.23 11.49 -15.48
N VAL A 664 -22.79 10.35 -15.92
CA VAL A 664 -21.98 9.19 -16.36
C VAL A 664 -21.06 9.57 -17.51
N LEU A 665 -21.54 10.35 -18.48
CA LEU A 665 -20.72 10.86 -19.59
C LEU A 665 -19.58 11.76 -19.09
N ALA A 666 -19.85 12.69 -18.17
CA ALA A 666 -18.82 13.55 -17.58
C ALA A 666 -17.79 12.75 -16.76
N CYS A 667 -18.26 11.82 -15.92
CA CYS A 667 -17.45 10.99 -15.03
C CYS A 667 -16.57 9.97 -15.77
N SER A 668 -16.98 9.53 -16.96
CA SER A 668 -16.21 8.63 -17.83
C SER A 668 -15.35 9.34 -18.87
N SER A 669 -15.34 10.67 -18.88
CA SER A 669 -14.57 11.47 -19.83
C SER A 669 -13.05 11.30 -19.64
N PRO A 670 -12.23 11.46 -20.70
CA PRO A 670 -10.78 11.32 -20.59
C PRO A 670 -10.14 12.16 -19.48
N THR A 671 -10.64 13.37 -19.24
CA THR A 671 -10.12 14.28 -18.21
C THR A 671 -10.53 13.89 -16.78
N ALA A 672 -11.55 13.04 -16.62
CA ALA A 672 -11.94 12.46 -15.35
C ALA A 672 -11.22 11.13 -15.05
N VAL A 673 -10.90 10.35 -16.08
CA VAL A 673 -10.44 8.95 -15.95
C VAL A 673 -8.98 8.72 -16.37
N SER A 674 -8.25 9.78 -16.71
CA SER A 674 -6.84 9.70 -17.14
C SER A 674 -5.96 10.67 -16.35
N VAL A 675 -4.66 10.41 -16.37
CA VAL A 675 -3.61 11.22 -15.76
C VAL A 675 -2.53 11.43 -16.82
N GLY A 676 -2.24 12.68 -17.17
CA GLY A 676 -1.30 13.02 -18.23
C GLY A 676 -1.31 14.51 -18.55
N LEU A 677 -0.47 14.92 -19.49
CA LEU A 677 -0.46 16.25 -20.11
C LEU A 677 -1.39 16.23 -21.34
#